data_AF-A0AAV0U8S3-F1
#
_entry.id   AF-A0AAV0U8S3-F1
#
_cell.length_a   1.000
_cell.length_b   1.000
_cell.length_c   1.000
_cell.angle_alpha   90.00
_cell.angle_beta   90.00
_cell.angle_gamma   90.00
#
_symmetry.space_group_name_H-M   'P 1'
#
loop_
_entity.id
_entity.type
_entity.pdbx_description
1 polymer ?
#
loop_
_entity_poly.entity_id
_entity_poly.type
_entity_poly.pdbx_seq_one_letter_code
_entity_poly.pdbx_strand_id
1 'polypeptide(L)'
;MANMAHYGPAAGASGASPLYRALCVRSGNVVILGMQKNASVNCAGMVLFRVFQGNVQVLGFRPPLGVYFSLHSPKWNNLLVIEGRPGNEDTQAPFGPSNASLLQVMEPNLPSEALSEDEEIAADRLAMQLVSDYPVVLVLRAIPVTFGNVTSFYENTRPEKVSTVLPGFKMIISQYNQNLLRDITDEFDITSAAPPNTDPMHHDWKSPERILAELVVVDSFKTLHFTEPWQATVDSLQASLLAEENPMSQKIIVCGGKGVGKSTFCRYLVNRLLSEFKIVAFLDTDLGQSELTPSGLVALHALTTPLLGPGFSHMRNPIRSFFCGNTNPGNDPLYYMKAVKSLLRLYDTKWGIHRSANSDNEISRSRQHACVPLVINTDGWIKSMGHDLLCNVIETTNPDHVVQLVAATKNKQFNVPIGGSWHIYAVPPWDPIGVTQPPRSSKELRMYRFHSYFLAQSRCDLSRALLQNLQVLSEKNRVDSDIYRAYAQLTPFAVSFDQVDISFAGSSVPPSQLLFSLNACVVGLCVNPEHIPFEQNDLELREGPPRIVLQPVHVPCVGVGIIRAMDAKKRQLFILSPLPLSVLKRVNLLVCSSISLDSIMLSAHEPVQAPYVVTDVISSEGTGSGVMQSRNNLKRKRDGK
;
A
#
# COMPACT_ATOMS: atom_id res chain seq x y z
N MET A 1 20.90 25.90 -12.52
CA MET A 1 21.76 26.60 -11.55
C MET A 1 21.03 27.84 -11.07
N ALA A 2 20.41 27.74 -9.89
CA ALA A 2 19.92 28.84 -9.08
C ALA A 2 19.88 28.32 -7.64
N ASN A 3 20.29 29.16 -6.70
CA ASN A 3 20.85 28.83 -5.38
C ASN A 3 19.93 28.07 -4.42
N MET A 4 20.46 26.99 -3.85
CA MET A 4 20.16 26.55 -2.48
C MET A 4 21.49 26.23 -1.78
N ALA A 5 22.10 27.25 -1.20
CA ALA A 5 23.23 27.12 -0.28
C ALA A 5 22.84 27.86 0.99
N HIS A 6 22.84 27.15 2.13
CA HIS A 6 22.76 27.65 3.52
C HIS A 6 22.79 26.40 4.44
N TYR A 7 23.66 26.18 5.44
CA TYR A 7 24.73 26.94 6.08
C TYR A 7 25.75 25.95 6.70
N GLY A 8 27.03 26.29 6.68
CA GLY A 8 28.01 25.85 7.69
C GLY A 8 28.14 26.93 8.77
N PRO A 9 28.50 26.60 10.02
CA PRO A 9 28.53 27.59 11.09
C PRO A 9 29.72 28.54 10.92
N ALA A 10 29.45 29.84 11.03
CA ALA A 10 30.46 30.82 11.36
C ALA A 10 30.82 30.64 12.84
N ALA A 11 32.12 30.55 13.12
CA ALA A 11 32.65 30.40 14.47
C ALA A 11 32.24 31.57 15.38
N GLY A 12 31.71 31.24 16.55
CA GLY A 12 31.54 32.18 17.67
C GLY A 12 30.10 32.54 18.03
N ALA A 13 29.34 31.60 18.61
CA ALA A 13 28.24 31.88 19.53
C ALA A 13 27.92 30.64 20.37
N SER A 14 28.04 30.76 21.69
CA SER A 14 27.60 29.77 22.67
C SER A 14 26.06 29.68 22.69
N GLY A 15 25.49 28.47 22.58
CA GLY A 15 24.12 28.18 23.06
C GLY A 15 23.04 27.74 22.06
N ALA A 16 23.36 27.18 20.88
CA ALA A 16 22.33 26.60 20.01
C ALA A 16 22.05 25.12 20.35
N SER A 17 20.79 24.78 20.61
CA SER A 17 20.35 23.38 20.81
C SER A 17 20.71 22.51 19.60
N PRO A 18 21.10 21.23 19.80
CA PRO A 18 21.47 20.34 18.69
C PRO A 18 20.29 20.11 17.74
N LEU A 19 20.57 19.75 16.48
CA LEU A 19 19.55 19.60 15.43
C LEU A 19 18.45 18.59 15.81
N TYR A 20 18.85 17.51 16.47
CA TYR A 20 17.98 16.46 16.97
C TYR A 20 18.32 16.11 18.42
N ARG A 21 17.31 15.66 19.17
CA ARG A 21 17.48 14.98 20.46
C ARG A 21 16.46 13.86 20.57
N ALA A 22 16.89 12.68 21.00
CA ALA A 22 16.01 11.53 21.14
C ALA A 22 16.00 11.01 22.58
N LEU A 23 14.80 10.71 23.10
CA LEU A 23 14.57 10.00 24.35
C LEU A 23 13.82 8.71 24.05
N CYS A 24 13.91 7.69 24.90
CA CYS A 24 13.18 6.43 24.68
C CYS A 24 12.54 5.93 25.96
N VAL A 25 11.39 5.27 25.81
CA VAL A 25 10.73 4.59 26.93
C VAL A 25 11.51 3.34 27.31
N ARG A 26 11.24 2.80 28.51
CA ARG A 26 11.93 1.65 29.09
C ARG A 26 12.02 0.44 28.15
N SER A 27 10.99 0.16 27.35
CA SER A 27 10.98 -0.99 26.41
C SER A 27 11.82 -0.78 25.14
N GLY A 28 12.22 0.45 24.83
CA GLY A 28 12.86 0.80 23.55
C GLY A 28 11.91 0.81 22.35
N ASN A 29 10.64 0.45 22.50
CA ASN A 29 9.66 0.42 21.40
C ASN A 29 9.14 1.80 21.01
N VAL A 30 9.24 2.78 21.91
CA VAL A 30 8.80 4.16 21.68
C VAL A 30 9.97 5.13 21.87
N VAL A 31 10.18 5.98 20.87
CA VAL A 31 11.18 7.04 20.86
C VAL A 31 10.50 8.38 20.68
N ILE A 32 10.92 9.35 21.47
CA ILE A 32 10.51 10.74 21.38
C ILE A 32 11.65 11.47 20.68
N LEU A 33 11.36 12.12 19.56
CA LEU A 33 12.33 12.86 18.76
C LEU A 33 11.98 14.35 18.77
N GLY A 34 12.81 15.14 19.43
CA GLY A 34 12.83 16.60 19.28
C GLY A 34 13.67 16.98 18.06
N MET A 35 13.17 17.88 17.22
CA MET A 35 13.87 18.35 16.03
C MET A 35 13.70 19.86 15.81
N GLN A 36 14.74 20.51 15.30
CA GLN A 36 14.71 21.94 14.99
C GLN A 36 13.79 22.26 13.79
N LYS A 37 13.44 23.55 13.65
CA LYS A 37 12.59 24.03 12.57
C LYS A 37 13.22 23.73 11.20
N ASN A 38 12.41 23.25 10.25
CA ASN A 38 12.84 22.83 8.90
C ASN A 38 13.83 21.65 8.85
N ALA A 39 14.13 21.00 9.98
CA ALA A 39 14.87 19.74 9.96
C ALA A 39 14.05 18.64 9.26
N SER A 40 14.70 17.57 8.81
CA SER A 40 14.03 16.50 8.09
C SER A 40 14.56 15.11 8.42
N VAL A 41 13.64 14.16 8.54
CA VAL A 41 13.93 12.78 8.89
C VAL A 41 13.72 11.89 7.67
N ASN A 42 14.81 11.42 7.06
CA ASN A 42 14.72 10.41 5.99
C ASN A 42 14.43 9.04 6.62
N CYS A 43 13.24 8.54 6.38
CA CYS A 43 12.70 7.35 7.04
C CYS A 43 13.12 6.09 6.29
N ALA A 44 13.76 5.14 6.94
CA ALA A 44 13.94 3.78 6.41
C ALA A 44 13.35 2.77 7.38
N GLY A 45 12.44 1.94 6.89
CA GLY A 45 11.73 0.98 7.72
C GLY A 45 10.24 1.28 7.85
N MET A 46 9.66 0.86 8.97
CA MET A 46 8.25 1.06 9.27
C MET A 46 8.05 1.55 10.70
N VAL A 47 7.17 2.53 10.90
CA VAL A 47 6.96 3.18 12.20
C VAL A 47 5.55 3.78 12.29
N LEU A 48 4.95 3.75 13.47
CA LEU A 48 3.83 4.60 13.81
C LEU A 48 4.38 5.93 14.31
N PHE A 49 3.93 7.05 13.76
CA PHE A 49 4.33 8.36 14.25
C PHE A 49 3.12 9.24 14.57
N ARG A 50 3.25 10.04 15.63
CA ARG A 50 2.33 11.15 15.94
C ARG A 50 3.11 12.42 16.23
N VAL A 51 2.50 13.55 15.91
CA VAL A 51 3.05 14.87 16.24
C VAL A 51 2.56 15.24 17.63
N PHE A 52 3.47 15.34 18.60
CA PHE A 52 3.12 15.79 19.95
C PHE A 52 3.06 17.31 20.02
N GLN A 53 4.02 17.99 19.39
CA GLN A 53 4.13 19.45 19.27
C GLN A 53 4.68 19.84 17.90
N GLY A 54 4.27 21.01 17.42
CA GLY A 54 4.76 21.58 16.17
C GLY A 54 4.00 21.07 14.95
N ASN A 55 4.60 21.22 13.77
CA ASN A 55 3.98 20.85 12.52
C ASN A 55 4.98 20.11 11.62
N VAL A 56 4.50 19.11 10.89
CA VAL A 56 5.32 18.36 9.93
C VAL A 56 4.54 18.11 8.64
N GLN A 57 5.27 17.82 7.59
CA GLN A 57 4.71 17.33 6.34
C GLN A 57 5.36 16.00 5.96
N VAL A 58 4.54 15.04 5.53
CA VAL A 58 4.99 13.74 5.02
C VAL A 58 4.23 13.45 3.73
N LEU A 59 4.94 13.31 2.61
CA LEU A 59 4.32 12.96 1.33
C LEU A 59 3.15 13.89 0.94
N GLY A 60 3.29 15.18 1.20
CA GLY A 60 2.23 16.18 0.97
C GLY A 60 1.19 16.31 2.10
N PHE A 61 1.00 15.28 2.93
CA PHE A 61 0.05 15.27 4.03
C PHE A 61 0.58 16.06 5.24
N ARG A 62 -0.31 16.80 5.93
CA ARG A 62 -0.03 17.47 7.21
C ARG A 62 -0.79 16.76 8.34
N PRO A 63 -0.10 15.96 9.16
CA PRO A 63 -0.75 15.22 10.24
C PRO A 63 -1.31 16.17 11.32
N PRO A 64 -2.53 15.93 11.84
CA PRO A 64 -3.01 16.59 13.04
C PRO A 64 -2.20 16.14 14.26
N LEU A 65 -2.19 16.99 15.30
CA LEU A 65 -1.53 16.70 16.57
C LEU A 65 -2.17 15.50 17.28
N GLY A 66 -1.36 14.68 17.95
CA GLY A 66 -1.79 13.58 18.83
C GLY A 66 -2.29 12.31 18.14
N VAL A 67 -2.45 12.30 16.81
CA VAL A 67 -2.96 11.15 16.04
C VAL A 67 -1.81 10.35 15.44
N TYR A 68 -1.84 9.02 15.63
CA TYR A 68 -0.88 8.10 15.01
C TYR A 68 -1.20 7.82 13.55
N PHE A 69 -0.15 7.77 12.73
CA PHE A 69 -0.20 7.31 11.35
C PHE A 69 0.89 6.25 11.09
N SER A 70 0.54 5.18 10.35
CA SER A 70 1.53 4.22 9.86
C SER A 70 2.37 4.86 8.75
N LEU A 71 3.69 4.74 8.84
CA LEU A 71 4.63 5.10 7.80
C LEU A 71 5.41 3.87 7.39
N HIS A 72 5.33 3.48 6.11
CA HIS A 72 6.06 2.36 5.54
C HIS A 72 7.01 2.86 4.44
N SER A 73 8.31 2.87 4.75
CA SER A 73 9.36 3.42 3.89
C SER A 73 10.48 2.38 3.67
N PRO A 74 10.25 1.34 2.85
CA PRO A 74 11.23 0.29 2.62
C PRO A 74 12.55 0.85 2.10
N LYS A 75 13.68 0.44 2.69
CA LYS A 75 15.00 1.00 2.35
C LYS A 75 15.41 0.80 0.89
N TRP A 76 14.91 -0.25 0.25
CA TRP A 76 15.16 -0.55 -1.16
C TRP A 76 14.32 0.33 -2.13
N ASN A 77 13.42 1.17 -1.61
CA ASN A 77 12.56 2.08 -2.37
C ASN A 77 12.94 3.55 -2.10
N ASN A 78 12.20 4.49 -2.70
CA ASN A 78 12.33 5.91 -2.37
C ASN A 78 11.82 6.16 -0.95
N LEU A 79 12.71 6.66 -0.10
CA LEU A 79 12.41 6.95 1.29
C LEU A 79 11.41 8.09 1.41
N LEU A 80 10.45 7.91 2.31
CA LEU A 80 9.61 8.99 2.81
C LEU A 80 10.43 9.90 3.72
N VAL A 81 10.06 11.18 3.73
CA VAL A 81 10.72 12.20 4.54
C VAL A 81 9.67 12.85 5.42
N ILE A 82 9.95 12.93 6.73
CA ILE A 82 9.19 13.77 7.65
C ILE A 82 9.89 15.12 7.70
N GLU A 83 9.24 16.16 7.20
CA GLU A 83 9.80 17.52 7.12
C GLU A 83 9.16 18.41 8.18
N GLY A 84 9.98 19.02 9.04
CA GLY A 84 9.51 20.03 9.99
C GLY A 84 8.94 21.24 9.26
N ARG A 85 7.78 21.73 9.70
CA ARG A 85 7.12 22.93 9.18
C ARG A 85 6.84 23.91 10.33
N PRO A 86 6.78 25.22 10.06
CA PRO A 86 6.30 26.19 11.04
C PRO A 86 4.86 25.90 11.48
N GLY A 87 4.54 26.25 12.73
CA GLY A 87 3.19 26.24 13.29
C GLY A 87 2.99 25.21 14.41
N ASN A 88 1.99 25.47 15.26
CA ASN A 88 1.59 24.65 16.40
C ASN A 88 2.69 24.40 17.45
N GLU A 89 3.66 25.30 17.56
CA GLU A 89 4.75 25.17 18.54
C GLU A 89 4.25 25.28 20.00
N ASP A 90 3.14 25.97 20.23
CA ASP A 90 2.59 26.20 21.58
C ASP A 90 1.55 25.16 22.02
N THR A 91 1.20 24.20 21.15
CA THR A 91 0.14 23.22 21.43
C THR A 91 0.72 21.82 21.57
N GLN A 92 0.50 21.20 22.72
CA GLN A 92 0.86 19.81 22.98
C GLN A 92 -0.37 18.91 22.92
N ALA A 93 -0.23 17.73 22.32
CA ALA A 93 -1.32 16.76 22.18
C ALA A 93 -0.92 15.40 22.79
N PRO A 94 -1.23 15.18 24.09
CA PRO A 94 -1.04 13.90 24.72
C PRO A 94 -1.96 12.83 24.11
N PHE A 95 -1.59 11.56 24.30
CA PHE A 95 -2.30 10.42 23.75
C PHE A 95 -3.30 9.85 24.75
N GLY A 96 -4.58 9.88 24.39
CA GLY A 96 -5.68 9.41 25.25
C GLY A 96 -6.52 8.28 24.64
N PRO A 97 -7.56 7.82 25.36
CA PRO A 97 -8.42 6.70 24.93
C PRO A 97 -9.12 6.90 23.58
N SER A 98 -9.50 8.15 23.26
CA SER A 98 -10.09 8.50 21.96
C SER A 98 -9.09 8.30 20.82
N ASN A 99 -7.81 8.60 21.06
CA ASN A 99 -6.75 8.43 20.07
C ASN A 99 -6.43 6.94 19.88
N ALA A 100 -6.45 6.14 20.95
CA ALA A 100 -6.31 4.69 20.89
C ALA A 100 -7.44 4.06 20.06
N SER A 101 -8.68 4.48 20.30
CA SER A 101 -9.85 4.03 19.53
C SER A 101 -9.74 4.39 18.05
N LEU A 102 -9.29 5.62 17.76
CA LEU A 102 -9.05 6.08 16.39
C LEU A 102 -7.94 5.26 15.70
N LEU A 103 -6.81 5.01 16.39
CA LEU A 103 -5.72 4.18 15.88
C LEU A 103 -6.22 2.77 15.53
N GLN A 104 -7.03 2.13 16.37
CA GLN A 104 -7.56 0.80 16.10
C GLN A 104 -8.47 0.76 14.86
N VAL A 105 -9.21 1.84 14.59
CA VAL A 105 -10.04 1.97 13.38
C VAL A 105 -9.17 2.20 12.14
N MET A 106 -8.10 2.98 12.27
CA MET A 106 -7.18 3.27 11.16
C MET A 106 -6.28 2.08 10.82
N GLU A 107 -5.86 1.32 11.83
CA GLU A 107 -4.96 0.17 11.74
C GLU A 107 -5.61 -1.09 12.31
N PRO A 108 -6.64 -1.67 11.64
CA PRO A 108 -7.40 -2.79 12.18
C PRO A 108 -6.60 -4.09 12.34
N ASN A 109 -5.43 -4.18 11.68
CA ASN A 109 -4.52 -5.32 11.79
C ASN A 109 -3.45 -5.11 12.89
N LEU A 110 -3.40 -3.93 13.53
CA LEU A 110 -2.48 -3.70 14.64
C LEU A 110 -2.95 -4.54 15.84
N PRO A 111 -2.11 -5.43 16.40
CA PRO A 111 -2.46 -6.21 17.58
C PRO A 111 -2.73 -5.28 18.77
N SER A 112 -3.72 -5.60 19.60
CA SER A 112 -4.03 -4.82 20.80
C SER A 112 -2.85 -4.71 21.78
N GLU A 113 -1.99 -5.73 21.84
CA GLU A 113 -0.79 -5.71 22.69
C GLU A 113 0.31 -4.74 22.17
N ALA A 114 0.18 -4.25 20.93
CA ALA A 114 1.16 -3.35 20.33
C ALA A 114 1.11 -1.93 20.93
N LEU A 115 0.04 -1.62 21.67
CA LEU A 115 -0.19 -0.33 22.32
C LEU A 115 -0.29 -0.55 23.84
N SER A 116 0.70 -0.05 24.57
CA SER A 116 0.71 -0.08 26.04
C SER A 116 0.39 1.31 26.57
N GLU A 117 -0.64 1.43 27.40
CA GLU A 117 -1.03 2.70 28.03
C GLU A 117 0.10 3.27 28.89
N ASP A 118 0.81 2.42 29.64
CA ASP A 118 1.97 2.83 30.45
C ASP A 118 3.10 3.39 29.58
N GLU A 119 3.35 2.79 28.41
CA GLU A 119 4.35 3.30 27.46
C GLU A 119 3.92 4.64 26.87
N GLU A 120 2.64 4.85 26.57
CA GLU A 120 2.14 6.13 26.03
C GLU A 120 2.20 7.26 27.08
N ILE A 121 1.86 6.97 28.34
CA ILE A 121 2.00 7.91 29.45
C ILE A 121 3.48 8.28 29.66
N ALA A 122 4.38 7.28 29.60
CA ALA A 122 5.81 7.52 29.67
C ALA A 122 6.29 8.34 28.47
N ALA A 123 5.79 8.06 27.27
CA ALA A 123 6.15 8.78 26.06
C ALA A 123 5.74 10.26 26.12
N ASP A 124 4.53 10.57 26.58
CA ASP A 124 4.06 11.95 26.76
C ASP A 124 4.88 12.69 27.82
N ARG A 125 5.28 12.02 28.91
CA ARG A 125 6.16 12.61 29.93
C ARG A 125 7.53 12.95 29.37
N LEU A 126 8.11 12.07 28.56
CA LEU A 126 9.40 12.32 27.89
C LEU A 126 9.26 13.40 26.81
N ALA A 127 8.15 13.45 26.09
CA ALA A 127 7.86 14.49 25.11
C ALA A 127 7.84 15.89 25.76
N MET A 128 7.20 16.01 26.92
CA MET A 128 7.20 17.24 27.72
C MET A 128 8.59 17.71 28.17
N GLN A 129 9.62 16.86 28.17
CA GLN A 129 10.98 17.28 28.48
C GLN A 129 11.68 17.97 27.28
N LEU A 130 11.15 17.81 26.07
CA LEU A 130 11.75 18.35 24.84
C LEU A 130 11.06 19.62 24.32
N VAL A 131 9.84 19.91 24.78
CA VAL A 131 8.99 20.99 24.22
C VAL A 131 9.58 22.39 24.32
N SER A 132 10.41 22.67 25.34
CA SER A 132 11.06 23.98 25.53
C SER A 132 12.19 24.22 24.54
N ASP A 133 12.88 23.14 24.15
CA ASP A 133 14.14 23.21 23.40
C ASP A 133 13.93 22.95 21.91
N TYR A 134 12.79 22.34 21.55
CA TYR A 134 12.49 21.87 20.21
C TYR A 134 11.11 22.34 19.73
N PRO A 135 11.03 23.05 18.58
CA PRO A 135 9.76 23.50 18.02
C PRO A 135 8.89 22.35 17.50
N VAL A 136 9.49 21.21 17.16
CA VAL A 136 8.78 20.01 16.72
C VAL A 136 9.18 18.84 17.60
N VAL A 137 8.18 18.16 18.17
CA VAL A 137 8.35 16.94 18.97
C VAL A 137 7.49 15.83 18.39
N LEU A 138 8.12 14.73 17.99
CA LEU A 138 7.49 13.55 17.43
C LEU A 138 7.54 12.40 18.42
N VAL A 139 6.49 11.57 18.45
CA VAL A 139 6.52 10.27 19.12
C VAL A 139 6.48 9.18 18.06
N LEU A 140 7.51 8.34 18.05
CA LEU A 140 7.73 7.25 17.11
C LEU A 140 7.59 5.92 17.85
N ARG A 141 6.69 5.05 17.37
CA ARG A 141 6.42 3.72 17.95
C ARG A 141 6.72 2.63 16.92
N ALA A 142 7.38 1.57 17.36
CA ALA A 142 7.69 0.40 16.55
C ALA A 142 6.39 -0.31 16.10
N ILE A 143 6.35 -0.77 14.85
CA ILE A 143 5.26 -1.59 14.33
C ILE A 143 5.64 -3.07 14.51
N PRO A 144 4.77 -3.92 15.08
CA PRO A 144 5.00 -5.36 15.14
C PRO A 144 5.24 -5.97 13.75
N VAL A 145 6.23 -6.84 13.64
CA VAL A 145 6.59 -7.45 12.37
C VAL A 145 5.65 -8.61 12.04
N THR A 146 5.09 -8.59 10.84
CA THR A 146 4.27 -9.66 10.27
C THR A 146 4.85 -10.05 8.92
N PHE A 147 4.55 -11.27 8.45
CA PHE A 147 4.97 -11.67 7.10
C PHE A 147 4.32 -10.80 6.01
N GLY A 148 3.25 -10.07 6.32
CA GLY A 148 2.65 -9.07 5.44
C GLY A 148 3.45 -7.77 5.32
N ASN A 149 4.12 -7.31 6.39
CA ASN A 149 4.84 -6.03 6.40
C ASN A 149 6.37 -6.16 6.40
N VAL A 150 6.92 -7.37 6.52
CA VAL A 150 8.37 -7.66 6.61
C VAL A 150 9.19 -7.04 5.47
N THR A 151 8.61 -6.86 4.29
CA THR A 151 9.26 -6.21 3.13
C THR A 151 9.57 -4.73 3.35
N SER A 152 8.93 -4.10 4.34
CA SER A 152 9.16 -2.72 4.77
C SER A 152 10.03 -2.63 6.02
N PHE A 153 10.34 -3.74 6.69
CA PHE A 153 11.20 -3.77 7.87
C PHE A 153 12.63 -3.38 7.49
N TYR A 154 13.29 -2.57 8.33
CA TYR A 154 14.68 -2.21 8.11
C TYR A 154 15.51 -2.25 9.40
N GLU A 155 16.60 -3.00 9.32
CA GLU A 155 17.66 -3.01 10.33
C GLU A 155 18.99 -3.32 9.64
N ASN A 156 20.05 -2.58 9.98
CA ASN A 156 21.37 -2.72 9.36
C ASN A 156 22.26 -3.71 10.13
N THR A 157 23.24 -4.32 9.46
CA THR A 157 24.27 -5.14 10.10
C THR A 157 25.22 -4.29 10.95
N ARG A 158 24.97 -4.31 12.25
CA ARG A 158 25.94 -4.07 13.33
C ARG A 158 25.87 -5.30 14.24
N PRO A 159 26.93 -5.64 15.01
CA PRO A 159 27.03 -6.92 15.73
C PRO A 159 25.74 -7.23 16.50
N GLU A 160 25.41 -8.50 16.72
CA GLU A 160 24.22 -8.97 17.43
C GLU A 160 24.01 -8.18 18.74
N LYS A 161 23.28 -7.06 18.67
CA LYS A 161 22.91 -6.26 19.82
C LYS A 161 21.62 -6.84 20.36
N VAL A 162 21.68 -7.28 21.61
CA VAL A 162 20.56 -7.93 22.31
C VAL A 162 19.31 -7.03 22.35
N SER A 163 19.47 -5.70 22.36
CA SER A 163 18.36 -4.75 22.41
C SER A 163 18.59 -3.48 21.56
N THR A 164 17.87 -3.37 20.44
CA THR A 164 17.84 -2.14 19.61
C THR A 164 16.70 -1.23 20.01
N VAL A 165 16.96 0.08 20.06
CA VAL A 165 15.89 1.08 20.15
C VAL A 165 15.15 1.18 18.80
N LEU A 166 13.82 1.26 18.88
CA LEU A 166 12.89 1.40 17.77
C LEU A 166 13.14 0.37 16.66
N PRO A 167 12.88 -0.93 16.93
CA PRO A 167 13.14 -1.99 15.97
C PRO A 167 12.36 -1.79 14.66
N GLY A 168 12.98 -2.13 13.53
CA GLY A 168 12.37 -2.04 12.20
C GLY A 168 12.34 -0.65 11.57
N PHE A 169 12.86 0.38 12.24
CA PHE A 169 12.98 1.74 11.71
C PHE A 169 14.34 2.38 12.04
N LYS A 170 14.87 3.15 11.09
CA LYS A 170 16.08 3.98 11.26
C LYS A 170 15.96 5.29 10.48
N MET A 171 16.66 6.31 10.97
CA MET A 171 16.85 7.59 10.29
C MET A 171 18.09 7.49 9.39
N ILE A 172 17.95 7.71 8.09
CA ILE A 172 19.09 7.65 7.18
C ILE A 172 19.66 9.05 6.93
N ILE A 173 20.98 9.16 7.02
CA ILE A 173 21.69 10.39 6.62
C ILE A 173 22.77 10.08 5.59
N SER A 174 23.13 11.09 4.80
CA SER A 174 24.17 10.98 3.78
C SER A 174 25.55 10.99 4.42
N GLN A 175 26.55 10.42 3.73
CA GLN A 175 27.95 10.52 4.17
C GLN A 175 28.42 11.98 4.29
N TYR A 176 27.92 12.88 3.44
CA TYR A 176 28.22 14.31 3.54
C TYR A 176 27.73 14.92 4.86
N ASN A 177 26.55 14.50 5.33
CA ASN A 177 25.97 14.95 6.60
C ASN A 177 26.47 14.16 7.81
N GLN A 178 27.43 13.25 7.65
CA GLN A 178 27.96 12.42 8.75
C GLN A 178 28.61 13.28 9.84
N ASN A 179 29.25 14.39 9.46
CA ASN A 179 29.90 15.28 10.41
C ASN A 179 28.90 15.89 11.41
N LEU A 180 27.65 16.13 10.99
CA LEU A 180 26.60 16.68 11.85
C LEU A 180 26.20 15.73 13.00
N LEU A 181 26.40 14.41 12.81
CA LEU A 181 26.22 13.43 13.88
C LEU A 181 27.50 13.22 14.68
N ARG A 182 28.67 13.24 14.02
CA ARG A 182 29.97 13.13 14.70
C ARG A 182 30.08 14.14 15.82
N ASP A 183 29.72 15.40 15.58
CA ASP A 183 29.74 16.44 16.60
C ASP A 183 28.83 16.14 17.82
N ILE A 184 27.80 15.30 17.67
CA ILE A 184 26.85 14.91 18.73
C ILE A 184 27.22 13.55 19.36
N THR A 185 27.87 12.66 18.62
CA THR A 185 28.13 11.26 19.01
C THR A 185 29.60 10.92 19.28
N ASP A 186 30.55 11.79 18.90
CA ASP A 186 32.00 11.49 18.94
C ASP A 186 32.56 11.31 20.35
N GLU A 187 31.94 11.89 21.37
CA GLU A 187 32.36 11.73 22.77
C GLU A 187 31.79 10.47 23.46
N PHE A 188 30.86 9.76 22.80
CA PHE A 188 30.11 8.68 23.44
C PHE A 188 30.51 7.28 22.94
N ASP A 189 30.92 6.43 23.87
CA ASP A 189 31.18 5.02 23.59
C ASP A 189 29.86 4.26 23.35
N ILE A 190 29.52 4.07 22.07
CA ILE A 190 28.36 3.32 21.58
C ILE A 190 28.47 1.80 21.87
N THR A 191 29.63 1.35 22.35
CA THR A 191 29.91 -0.03 22.78
C THR A 191 29.85 -0.22 24.29
N SER A 192 29.69 0.86 25.06
CA SER A 192 29.58 0.79 26.52
C SER A 192 28.47 -0.17 26.95
N ALA A 193 28.77 -1.03 27.93
CA ALA A 193 27.80 -1.95 28.50
C ALA A 193 26.73 -1.19 29.30
N ALA A 194 25.59 -1.83 29.55
CA ALA A 194 24.62 -1.30 30.50
C ALA A 194 25.28 -1.17 31.89
N PRO A 195 24.92 -0.15 32.70
CA PRO A 195 25.43 -0.03 34.06
C PRO A 195 25.15 -1.31 34.87
N PRO A 196 25.99 -1.65 35.86
CA PRO A 196 25.79 -2.83 36.70
C PRO A 196 24.37 -2.87 37.31
N ASN A 197 23.74 -4.05 37.35
CA ASN A 197 22.37 -4.28 37.83
C ASN A 197 21.25 -3.68 36.95
N THR A 198 21.56 -3.15 35.78
CA THR A 198 20.54 -2.76 34.79
C THR A 198 20.14 -3.96 33.97
N ASP A 199 18.84 -4.20 33.86
CA ASP A 199 18.33 -5.24 32.95
C ASP A 199 18.58 -4.79 31.49
N PRO A 200 19.35 -5.54 30.70
CA PRO A 200 19.70 -5.17 29.32
C PRO A 200 18.51 -5.15 28.35
N MET A 201 17.36 -5.70 28.75
CA MET A 201 16.09 -5.56 28.02
C MET A 201 15.48 -4.16 28.17
N HIS A 202 15.90 -3.38 29.18
CA HIS A 202 15.45 -2.02 29.39
C HIS A 202 16.39 -1.00 28.73
N HIS A 203 15.83 0.15 28.37
CA HIS A 203 16.48 1.19 27.56
C HIS A 203 16.49 2.58 28.21
N ASP A 204 15.84 2.76 29.35
CA ASP A 204 15.71 4.01 30.10
C ASP A 204 17.04 4.55 30.66
N TRP A 205 18.06 3.69 30.75
CA TRP A 205 19.43 4.06 31.10
C TRP A 205 20.23 4.68 29.94
N LYS A 206 19.78 4.53 28.68
CA LYS A 206 20.53 5.01 27.52
C LYS A 206 20.47 6.54 27.46
N SER A 207 21.62 7.18 27.30
CA SER A 207 21.69 8.63 27.09
C SER A 207 21.06 9.04 25.74
N PRO A 208 20.61 10.29 25.58
CA PRO A 208 20.05 10.78 24.32
C PRO A 208 20.98 10.55 23.11
N GLU A 209 22.28 10.70 23.31
CA GLU A 209 23.32 10.56 22.28
C GLU A 209 23.45 9.09 21.86
N ARG A 210 23.38 8.15 22.82
CA ARG A 210 23.36 6.72 22.53
C ARG A 210 22.11 6.30 21.74
N ILE A 211 20.95 6.85 22.09
CA ILE A 211 19.70 6.58 21.39
C ILE A 211 19.81 7.05 19.94
N LEU A 212 20.30 8.27 19.71
CA LEU A 212 20.54 8.80 18.37
C LEU A 212 21.56 7.95 17.59
N ALA A 213 22.64 7.51 18.21
CA ALA A 213 23.67 6.68 17.57
C ALA A 213 23.16 5.28 17.14
N GLU A 214 22.13 4.75 17.82
CA GLU A 214 21.44 3.51 17.42
C GLU A 214 20.32 3.75 16.39
N LEU A 215 19.67 4.91 16.43
CA LEU A 215 18.56 5.25 15.53
C LEU A 215 19.05 5.73 14.16
N VAL A 216 20.20 6.40 14.10
CA VAL A 216 20.69 7.03 12.88
C VAL A 216 21.73 6.16 12.18
N VAL A 217 21.53 5.97 10.87
CA VAL A 217 22.38 5.15 10.01
C VAL A 217 22.92 6.00 8.86
N VAL A 218 24.24 5.96 8.69
CA VAL A 218 24.92 6.57 7.54
C VAL A 218 24.92 5.55 6.40
N ASP A 219 24.18 5.84 5.34
CA ASP A 219 24.08 4.97 4.16
C ASP A 219 23.72 5.80 2.92
N SER A 220 23.91 5.22 1.74
CA SER A 220 23.32 5.70 0.49
C SER A 220 21.80 5.54 0.54
N PHE A 221 21.07 6.54 0.06
CA PHE A 221 19.61 6.47 -0.03
C PHE A 221 19.10 7.36 -1.14
N LYS A 222 17.82 7.24 -1.37
CA LYS A 222 17.07 8.06 -2.29
C LYS A 222 15.78 8.46 -1.62
N THR A 223 15.44 9.74 -1.70
CA THR A 223 14.18 10.25 -1.15
C THR A 223 13.16 10.43 -2.24
N LEU A 224 11.89 10.43 -1.83
CA LEU A 224 10.84 10.88 -2.69
C LEU A 224 10.80 12.42 -2.70
N HIS A 225 11.27 13.01 -3.79
CA HIS A 225 11.21 14.46 -4.02
C HIS A 225 10.10 14.80 -5.01
N PHE A 226 9.38 15.90 -4.76
CA PHE A 226 8.34 16.42 -5.64
C PHE A 226 8.85 17.65 -6.39
N THR A 227 8.88 17.57 -7.71
CA THR A 227 9.34 18.68 -8.55
C THR A 227 8.34 19.84 -8.53
N GLU A 228 8.83 21.05 -8.80
CA GLU A 228 7.97 22.24 -8.90
C GLU A 228 6.76 22.05 -9.85
N PRO A 229 6.88 21.43 -11.04
CA PRO A 229 5.72 21.15 -11.89
C PRO A 229 4.68 20.24 -11.23
N TRP A 230 5.09 19.25 -10.44
CA TRP A 230 4.16 18.40 -9.69
C TRP A 230 3.45 19.18 -8.59
N GLN A 231 4.18 20.00 -7.85
CA GLN A 231 3.62 20.84 -6.78
C GLN A 231 2.62 21.84 -7.36
N ALA A 232 3.02 22.61 -8.39
CA ALA A 232 2.16 23.60 -9.05
C ALA A 232 0.89 22.98 -9.66
N THR A 233 0.99 21.78 -10.23
CA THR A 233 -0.19 21.07 -10.75
C THR A 233 -1.15 20.71 -9.62
N VAL A 234 -0.65 20.14 -8.51
CA VAL A 234 -1.50 19.78 -7.37
C VAL A 234 -2.10 21.00 -6.70
N ASP A 235 -1.34 22.10 -6.59
CA ASP A 235 -1.84 23.36 -6.05
C ASP A 235 -2.96 23.95 -6.94
N SER A 236 -2.82 23.90 -8.27
CA SER A 236 -3.87 24.30 -9.22
C SER A 236 -5.11 23.43 -9.13
N LEU A 237 -4.95 22.10 -9.01
CA LEU A 237 -6.07 21.18 -8.81
C LEU A 237 -6.78 21.48 -7.49
N GLN A 238 -6.04 21.61 -6.39
CA GLN A 238 -6.62 21.92 -5.08
C GLN A 238 -7.38 23.26 -5.10
N ALA A 239 -6.81 24.31 -5.71
CA ALA A 239 -7.48 25.60 -5.85
C ALA A 239 -8.77 25.50 -6.68
N SER A 240 -8.75 24.76 -7.79
CA SER A 240 -9.93 24.52 -8.62
C SER A 240 -11.05 23.77 -7.88
N LEU A 241 -10.69 22.80 -7.04
CA LEU A 241 -11.63 22.03 -6.23
C LEU A 241 -12.23 22.82 -5.04
N LEU A 242 -11.51 23.82 -4.54
CA LEU A 242 -11.95 24.67 -3.42
C LEU A 242 -12.69 25.93 -3.87
N ALA A 243 -12.67 26.25 -5.17
CA ALA A 243 -13.35 27.42 -5.72
C ALA A 243 -14.88 27.34 -5.52
N GLU A 244 -15.47 28.38 -4.93
CA GLU A 244 -16.91 28.45 -4.61
C GLU A 244 -17.81 28.35 -5.85
N GLU A 245 -17.30 28.73 -7.02
CA GLU A 245 -18.00 28.68 -8.31
C GLU A 245 -18.07 27.27 -8.92
N ASN A 246 -17.51 26.24 -8.27
CA ASN A 246 -17.42 24.90 -8.81
C ASN A 246 -18.34 23.89 -8.09
N PRO A 247 -19.67 23.94 -8.29
CA PRO A 247 -20.63 23.01 -7.70
C PRO A 247 -20.84 21.75 -8.57
N MET A 248 -19.91 21.44 -9.48
CA MET A 248 -20.01 20.31 -10.40
C MET A 248 -18.98 19.25 -10.00
N SER A 249 -19.03 18.07 -10.60
CA SER A 249 -18.20 16.92 -10.23
C SER A 249 -16.74 17.30 -9.96
N GLN A 250 -16.09 16.57 -9.05
CA GLN A 250 -14.68 16.80 -8.70
C GLN A 250 -13.84 15.60 -9.12
N LYS A 251 -13.86 15.28 -10.41
CA LYS A 251 -13.28 14.05 -10.97
C LYS A 251 -11.93 14.36 -11.61
N ILE A 252 -10.87 13.73 -11.09
CA ILE A 252 -9.50 13.88 -11.56
C ILE A 252 -9.02 12.53 -12.07
N ILE A 253 -8.64 12.44 -13.34
CA ILE A 253 -7.97 11.26 -13.91
C ILE A 253 -6.46 11.48 -13.91
N VAL A 254 -5.70 10.48 -13.46
CA VAL A 254 -4.24 10.44 -13.58
C VAL A 254 -3.85 9.33 -14.57
N CYS A 255 -3.29 9.71 -15.71
CA CYS A 255 -2.92 8.79 -16.79
C CYS A 255 -1.46 8.96 -17.24
N GLY A 256 -0.89 7.92 -17.85
CA GLY A 256 0.54 7.88 -18.18
C GLY A 256 1.07 6.47 -18.41
N GLY A 257 2.21 6.35 -19.13
CA GLY A 257 2.83 5.06 -19.41
C GLY A 257 3.31 4.30 -18.15
N LYS A 258 3.73 3.04 -18.30
CA LYS A 258 4.31 2.27 -17.19
C LYS A 258 5.58 2.93 -16.65
N GLY A 259 5.68 3.06 -15.32
CA GLY A 259 6.87 3.57 -14.62
C GLY A 259 7.11 5.09 -14.71
N VAL A 260 6.12 5.90 -15.10
CA VAL A 260 6.27 7.37 -15.16
C VAL A 260 5.97 8.11 -13.84
N GLY A 261 5.49 7.38 -12.82
CA GLY A 261 5.19 7.95 -11.50
C GLY A 261 3.70 8.09 -11.15
N LYS A 262 2.76 7.52 -11.92
CA LYS A 262 1.30 7.62 -11.66
C LYS A 262 0.89 7.36 -10.21
N SER A 263 1.21 6.18 -9.68
CA SER A 263 0.88 5.81 -8.30
C SER A 263 1.51 6.75 -7.26
N THR A 264 2.70 7.31 -7.55
CA THR A 264 3.34 8.32 -6.71
C THR A 264 2.59 9.65 -6.75
N PHE A 265 2.18 10.11 -7.94
CA PHE A 265 1.39 11.32 -8.10
C PHE A 265 0.02 11.18 -7.41
N CYS A 266 -0.65 10.04 -7.61
CA CYS A 266 -1.91 9.72 -6.95
C CYS A 266 -1.80 9.79 -5.42
N ARG A 267 -0.77 9.16 -4.83
CA ARG A 267 -0.53 9.25 -3.37
C ARG A 267 -0.31 10.67 -2.91
N TYR A 268 0.52 11.44 -3.61
CA TYR A 268 0.77 12.85 -3.28
C TYR A 268 -0.50 13.71 -3.37
N LEU A 269 -1.26 13.57 -4.45
CA LEU A 269 -2.53 14.28 -4.66
C LEU A 269 -3.54 13.92 -3.57
N VAL A 270 -3.80 12.63 -3.34
CA VAL A 270 -4.74 12.16 -2.30
C VAL A 270 -4.36 12.71 -0.92
N ASN A 271 -3.08 12.65 -0.57
CA ASN A 271 -2.58 13.15 0.71
C ASN A 271 -2.75 14.66 0.88
N ARG A 272 -2.53 15.42 -0.19
CA ARG A 272 -2.79 16.87 -0.22
C ARG A 272 -4.29 17.16 -0.05
N LEU A 273 -5.14 16.44 -0.78
CA LEU A 273 -6.60 16.59 -0.67
C LEU A 273 -7.13 16.19 0.71
N LEU A 274 -6.58 15.16 1.36
CA LEU A 274 -6.99 14.76 2.72
C LEU A 274 -6.66 15.82 3.80
N SER A 275 -5.85 16.83 3.48
CA SER A 275 -5.62 17.97 4.37
C SER A 275 -6.77 18.99 4.34
N GLU A 276 -7.59 18.97 3.28
CA GLU A 276 -8.70 19.91 3.06
C GLU A 276 -10.08 19.23 3.07
N PHE A 277 -10.13 17.96 2.64
CA PHE A 277 -11.33 17.17 2.49
C PHE A 277 -11.33 16.01 3.48
N LYS A 278 -12.46 15.81 4.18
CA LYS A 278 -12.63 14.70 5.14
C LYS A 278 -12.53 13.32 4.48
N ILE A 279 -12.97 13.23 3.22
CA ILE A 279 -12.99 12.00 2.43
C ILE A 279 -12.49 12.32 1.03
N VAL A 280 -11.63 11.48 0.49
CA VAL A 280 -11.26 11.46 -0.93
C VAL A 280 -11.68 10.13 -1.52
N ALA A 281 -12.53 10.14 -2.54
CA ALA A 281 -12.87 8.92 -3.27
C ALA A 281 -11.70 8.55 -4.19
N PHE A 282 -11.38 7.26 -4.25
CA PHE A 282 -10.29 6.75 -5.08
C PHE A 282 -10.78 5.57 -5.92
N LEU A 283 -10.83 5.74 -7.24
CA LEU A 283 -11.15 4.69 -8.18
C LEU A 283 -9.87 4.18 -8.82
N ASP A 284 -9.57 2.92 -8.60
CA ASP A 284 -8.41 2.27 -9.16
C ASP A 284 -8.80 1.34 -10.29
N THR A 285 -8.25 1.61 -11.47
CA THR A 285 -8.49 0.82 -12.68
C THR A 285 -7.24 0.09 -13.17
N ASP A 286 -6.11 0.17 -12.45
CA ASP A 286 -4.91 -0.60 -12.77
C ASP A 286 -5.01 -2.03 -12.20
N LEU A 287 -5.31 -3.00 -13.07
CA LEU A 287 -5.44 -4.40 -12.67
C LEU A 287 -4.11 -5.03 -12.25
N GLY A 288 -2.97 -4.51 -12.73
CA GLY A 288 -1.66 -5.09 -12.51
C GLY A 288 -1.01 -4.61 -11.22
N GLN A 289 -1.06 -3.31 -10.96
CA GLN A 289 -0.42 -2.65 -9.83
C GLN A 289 -1.40 -1.79 -9.04
N SER A 290 -2.58 -2.33 -8.74
CA SER A 290 -3.61 -1.64 -7.94
C SER A 290 -3.02 -1.04 -6.67
N GLU A 291 -3.37 0.18 -6.30
CA GLU A 291 -2.85 0.91 -5.15
C GLU A 291 -3.24 0.26 -3.81
N LEU A 292 -4.53 -0.10 -3.64
CA LEU A 292 -5.14 -0.42 -2.34
C LEU A 292 -5.65 -1.86 -2.21
N THR A 293 -5.59 -2.64 -3.30
CA THR A 293 -6.11 -4.02 -3.33
C THR A 293 -5.11 -4.99 -3.95
N PRO A 294 -5.29 -6.32 -3.78
CA PRO A 294 -4.59 -7.30 -4.60
C PRO A 294 -4.85 -7.09 -6.10
N SER A 295 -3.93 -7.57 -6.94
CA SER A 295 -4.07 -7.45 -8.39
C SER A 295 -5.34 -8.16 -8.92
N GLY A 296 -5.88 -7.63 -10.02
CA GLY A 296 -7.04 -8.20 -10.72
C GLY A 296 -8.38 -7.56 -10.36
N LEU A 297 -8.41 -6.50 -9.57
CA LEU A 297 -9.62 -5.79 -9.17
C LEU A 297 -9.67 -4.40 -9.82
N VAL A 298 -10.88 -3.98 -10.22
CA VAL A 298 -11.24 -2.56 -10.32
C VAL A 298 -11.98 -2.21 -9.05
N ALA A 299 -11.57 -1.15 -8.34
CA ALA A 299 -12.01 -0.91 -6.98
C ALA A 299 -12.26 0.57 -6.69
N LEU A 300 -13.35 0.87 -5.99
CA LEU A 300 -13.67 2.22 -5.46
C LEU A 300 -13.51 2.24 -3.95
N HIS A 301 -12.74 3.20 -3.45
CA HIS A 301 -12.49 3.43 -2.02
C HIS A 301 -12.98 4.81 -1.59
N ALA A 302 -13.32 4.96 -0.31
CA ALA A 302 -13.39 6.25 0.37
C ALA A 302 -12.22 6.31 1.34
N LEU A 303 -11.28 7.22 1.10
CA LEU A 303 -10.08 7.38 1.90
C LEU A 303 -10.31 8.48 2.93
N THR A 304 -10.00 8.20 4.18
CA THR A 304 -10.01 9.14 5.32
C THR A 304 -8.64 9.25 5.98
N THR A 305 -7.70 8.39 5.59
CA THR A 305 -6.34 8.33 6.12
C THR A 305 -5.32 8.35 4.99
N PRO A 306 -4.15 8.98 5.18
CA PRO A 306 -3.16 9.19 4.14
C PRO A 306 -2.54 7.88 3.65
N LEU A 307 -1.91 7.93 2.47
CA LEU A 307 -1.21 6.82 1.83
C LEU A 307 0.31 6.96 2.02
N LEU A 308 0.80 6.70 3.23
CA LEU A 308 2.21 6.93 3.62
C LEU A 308 3.09 5.68 3.43
N GLY A 309 3.10 5.17 2.19
CA GLY A 309 3.96 4.04 1.84
C GLY A 309 3.78 3.59 0.39
N PRO A 310 4.45 2.52 -0.06
CA PRO A 310 4.17 1.88 -1.34
C PRO A 310 2.82 1.16 -1.30
N GLY A 311 2.18 0.95 -2.46
CA GLY A 311 0.81 0.43 -2.49
C GLY A 311 0.56 -0.90 -1.76
N PHE A 312 1.55 -1.78 -1.63
CA PHE A 312 1.35 -3.02 -0.86
C PHE A 312 1.25 -2.77 0.66
N SER A 313 1.73 -1.65 1.17
CA SER A 313 1.80 -1.38 2.62
C SER A 313 0.51 -0.84 3.24
N HIS A 314 -0.50 -0.52 2.44
CA HIS A 314 -1.73 0.13 2.92
C HIS A 314 -2.99 -0.45 2.29
N MET A 315 -3.06 -1.79 2.20
CA MET A 315 -4.22 -2.49 1.66
C MET A 315 -5.50 -2.14 2.41
N ARG A 316 -6.59 -1.89 1.68
CA ARG A 316 -7.89 -1.54 2.26
C ARG A 316 -9.03 -2.26 1.56
N ASN A 317 -10.10 -2.52 2.32
CA ASN A 317 -11.33 -3.01 1.74
C ASN A 317 -12.00 -1.90 0.90
N PRO A 318 -12.38 -2.19 -0.35
CA PRO A 318 -13.10 -1.23 -1.17
C PRO A 318 -14.57 -1.10 -0.72
N ILE A 319 -15.19 0.03 -1.07
CA ILE A 319 -16.66 0.19 -0.96
C ILE A 319 -17.34 -0.81 -1.88
N ARG A 320 -16.80 -0.94 -3.09
CA ARG A 320 -17.20 -1.93 -4.07
C ARG A 320 -16.02 -2.21 -5.00
N SER A 321 -15.89 -3.45 -5.41
CA SER A 321 -14.93 -3.85 -6.43
C SER A 321 -15.53 -4.89 -7.36
N PHE A 322 -14.89 -5.09 -8.50
CA PHE A 322 -15.21 -6.14 -9.47
C PHE A 322 -13.91 -6.86 -9.82
N PHE A 323 -13.93 -8.19 -9.74
CA PHE A 323 -12.76 -9.01 -10.06
C PHE A 323 -12.75 -9.35 -11.55
N CYS A 324 -11.70 -8.92 -12.24
CA CYS A 324 -11.46 -9.21 -13.65
C CYS A 324 -10.61 -10.48 -13.85
N GLY A 325 -10.04 -11.04 -12.77
CA GLY A 325 -9.31 -12.32 -12.79
C GLY A 325 -8.01 -12.33 -13.60
N ASN A 326 -7.49 -11.16 -13.99
CA ASN A 326 -6.20 -11.03 -14.64
C ASN A 326 -5.58 -9.65 -14.36
N THR A 327 -4.28 -9.53 -14.60
CA THR A 327 -3.49 -8.30 -14.41
C THR A 327 -3.42 -7.41 -15.66
N ASN A 328 -4.14 -7.77 -16.72
CA ASN A 328 -4.21 -7.00 -17.96
C ASN A 328 -5.69 -6.89 -18.39
N PRO A 329 -6.21 -5.67 -18.62
CA PRO A 329 -7.59 -5.48 -19.03
C PRO A 329 -7.90 -6.03 -20.43
N GLY A 330 -6.88 -6.32 -21.25
CA GLY A 330 -7.03 -6.89 -22.59
C GLY A 330 -7.63 -8.30 -22.66
N ASN A 331 -7.71 -9.03 -21.54
CA ASN A 331 -8.30 -10.38 -21.52
C ASN A 331 -9.83 -10.35 -21.61
N ASP A 332 -10.47 -9.37 -20.96
CA ASP A 332 -11.90 -9.09 -21.12
C ASP A 332 -12.13 -7.57 -21.05
N PRO A 333 -11.90 -6.86 -22.17
CA PRO A 333 -12.02 -5.40 -22.23
C PRO A 333 -13.44 -4.91 -21.92
N LEU A 334 -14.45 -5.69 -22.29
CA LEU A 334 -15.86 -5.35 -22.11
C LEU A 334 -16.26 -5.44 -20.64
N TYR A 335 -15.87 -6.52 -19.96
CA TYR A 335 -16.09 -6.66 -18.53
C TYR A 335 -15.34 -5.59 -17.73
N TYR A 336 -14.08 -5.33 -18.06
CA TYR A 336 -13.30 -4.26 -17.45
C TYR A 336 -14.00 -2.90 -17.56
N MET A 337 -14.47 -2.51 -18.75
CA MET A 337 -15.20 -1.24 -18.92
C MET A 337 -16.55 -1.23 -18.20
N LYS A 338 -17.23 -2.38 -18.12
CA LYS A 338 -18.48 -2.52 -17.36
C LYS A 338 -18.25 -2.33 -15.85
N ALA A 339 -17.14 -2.86 -15.32
CA ALA A 339 -16.71 -2.63 -13.94
C ALA A 339 -16.43 -1.17 -13.64
N VAL A 340 -15.64 -0.49 -14.48
CA VAL A 340 -15.37 0.95 -14.35
C VAL A 340 -16.68 1.76 -14.36
N LYS A 341 -17.55 1.53 -15.35
CA LYS A 341 -18.87 2.19 -15.45
C LYS A 341 -19.72 1.99 -14.20
N SER A 342 -19.72 0.79 -13.65
CA SER A 342 -20.52 0.46 -12.46
C SER A 342 -20.02 1.17 -11.21
N LEU A 343 -18.71 1.33 -11.05
CA LEU A 343 -18.11 2.04 -9.93
C LEU A 343 -18.27 3.56 -10.06
N LEU A 344 -18.18 4.10 -11.28
CA LEU A 344 -18.49 5.52 -11.53
C LEU A 344 -19.95 5.85 -11.18
N ARG A 345 -20.91 5.01 -11.61
CA ARG A 345 -22.33 5.17 -11.21
C ARG A 345 -22.53 5.10 -9.71
N LEU A 346 -21.81 4.21 -9.03
CA LEU A 346 -21.86 4.12 -7.56
C LEU A 346 -21.32 5.38 -6.91
N TYR A 347 -20.20 5.92 -7.40
CA TYR A 347 -19.67 7.19 -6.94
C TYR A 347 -20.70 8.32 -7.13
N ASP A 348 -21.28 8.44 -8.33
CA ASP A 348 -22.28 9.47 -8.62
C ASP A 348 -23.55 9.31 -7.76
N THR A 349 -23.95 8.08 -7.43
CA THR A 349 -25.09 7.82 -6.53
C THR A 349 -24.78 8.21 -5.08
N LYS A 350 -23.53 8.00 -4.62
CA LYS A 350 -23.13 8.27 -3.23
C LYS A 350 -22.77 9.72 -2.97
N TRP A 351 -22.13 10.38 -3.94
CA TRP A 351 -21.53 11.70 -3.78
C TRP A 351 -21.74 12.63 -4.96
N GLY A 352 -22.40 12.17 -6.02
CA GLY A 352 -22.79 13.03 -7.13
C GLY A 352 -23.84 14.05 -6.68
N ILE A 353 -23.78 15.23 -7.29
CA ILE A 353 -24.74 16.30 -7.02
C ILE A 353 -25.97 16.01 -7.89
N HIS A 354 -27.03 15.47 -7.28
CA HIS A 354 -28.32 15.35 -7.94
C HIS A 354 -28.87 16.76 -8.16
N ARG A 355 -28.84 17.24 -9.41
CA ARG A 355 -29.68 18.36 -9.84
C ARG A 355 -31.14 17.92 -9.66
N SER A 356 -31.74 18.19 -8.50
CA SER A 356 -33.20 18.17 -8.40
C SER A 356 -33.71 19.28 -9.29
N ALA A 357 -34.16 18.92 -10.49
CA ALA A 357 -34.69 19.87 -11.46
C ALA A 357 -36.10 20.36 -11.09
N ASN A 358 -36.66 20.01 -9.91
CA ASN A 358 -38.05 20.33 -9.55
C ASN A 358 -38.28 20.48 -8.04
N SER A 359 -37.56 21.36 -7.36
CA SER A 359 -37.99 21.82 -6.03
C SER A 359 -37.42 23.19 -5.68
N ASP A 360 -38.15 24.25 -6.04
CA ASP A 360 -37.90 25.63 -5.64
C ASP A 360 -38.11 25.89 -4.14
N ASN A 361 -38.12 24.87 -3.28
CA ASN A 361 -38.56 24.99 -1.89
C ASN A 361 -37.79 24.12 -0.87
N GLU A 362 -36.48 23.92 -1.01
CA GLU A 362 -35.64 23.49 0.12
C GLU A 362 -34.28 24.21 0.16
N ILE A 363 -34.31 25.55 0.09
CA ILE A 363 -33.23 26.38 0.62
C ILE A 363 -33.35 26.31 2.15
N SER A 364 -32.70 25.33 2.78
CA SER A 364 -32.25 25.33 4.20
C SER A 364 -31.79 23.97 4.74
N ARG A 365 -31.85 22.88 3.96
CA ARG A 365 -31.20 21.62 4.38
C ARG A 365 -29.72 21.67 4.03
N SER A 366 -28.96 22.32 4.91
CA SER A 366 -27.53 22.15 5.16
C SER A 366 -26.65 21.83 3.93
N ARG A 367 -25.81 22.80 3.53
CA ARG A 367 -24.62 22.67 2.64
C ARG A 367 -23.56 21.69 3.19
N GLN A 368 -23.99 20.54 3.70
CA GLN A 368 -23.25 19.60 4.54
C GLN A 368 -23.07 18.23 3.87
N HIS A 369 -23.48 18.08 2.61
CA HIS A 369 -22.80 17.15 1.71
C HIS A 369 -21.44 17.76 1.39
N ALA A 370 -20.46 17.53 2.26
CA ALA A 370 -19.07 17.85 1.99
C ALA A 370 -18.69 17.24 0.64
N CYS A 371 -18.30 18.06 -0.32
CA CYS A 371 -17.88 17.58 -1.63
C CYS A 371 -16.77 16.52 -1.45
N VAL A 372 -16.91 15.37 -2.11
CA VAL A 372 -15.94 14.28 -2.04
C VAL A 372 -15.23 14.18 -3.39
N PRO A 373 -14.00 14.68 -3.53
CA PRO A 373 -13.27 14.60 -4.80
C PRO A 373 -12.96 13.13 -5.15
N LEU A 374 -13.02 12.82 -6.44
CA LEU A 374 -12.67 11.52 -7.00
C LEU A 374 -11.33 11.58 -7.72
N VAL A 375 -10.35 10.85 -7.22
CA VAL A 375 -9.09 10.60 -7.91
C VAL A 375 -9.14 9.23 -8.58
N ILE A 376 -8.81 9.17 -9.87
CA ILE A 376 -8.87 7.96 -10.68
C ILE A 376 -7.47 7.60 -11.17
N ASN A 377 -6.96 6.45 -10.73
CA ASN A 377 -5.69 5.89 -11.21
C ASN A 377 -5.96 4.93 -12.38
N THR A 378 -5.27 5.14 -13.51
CA THR A 378 -5.44 4.31 -14.72
C THR A 378 -4.32 3.28 -14.91
N ASP A 379 -4.58 2.25 -15.73
CA ASP A 379 -3.55 1.33 -16.21
C ASP A 379 -2.44 2.09 -17.00
N GLY A 380 -1.23 1.53 -17.01
CA GLY A 380 -0.10 2.05 -17.79
C GLY A 380 -0.04 1.60 -19.24
N TRP A 381 -1.01 0.84 -19.74
CA TRP A 381 -1.09 0.40 -21.14
C TRP A 381 -1.69 1.49 -22.04
N ILE A 382 -0.81 2.26 -22.70
CA ILE A 382 -1.15 3.49 -23.42
C ILE A 382 -1.09 3.37 -24.96
N LYS A 383 -1.15 2.15 -25.51
CA LYS A 383 -1.04 1.90 -26.96
C LYS A 383 -2.09 0.90 -27.42
N SER A 384 -2.54 1.03 -28.68
CA SER A 384 -3.53 0.14 -29.31
C SER A 384 -4.78 0.00 -28.42
N MET A 385 -5.30 -1.21 -28.21
CA MET A 385 -6.46 -1.46 -27.33
C MET A 385 -6.32 -0.85 -25.92
N GLY A 386 -5.12 -0.76 -25.35
CA GLY A 386 -4.92 -0.09 -24.06
C GLY A 386 -5.19 1.41 -24.13
N HIS A 387 -4.80 2.05 -25.23
CA HIS A 387 -5.13 3.45 -25.50
C HIS A 387 -6.63 3.63 -25.71
N ASP A 388 -7.28 2.74 -26.48
CA ASP A 388 -8.73 2.77 -26.68
C ASP A 388 -9.49 2.64 -25.35
N LEU A 389 -9.04 1.74 -24.48
CA LEU A 389 -9.60 1.58 -23.13
C LEU A 389 -9.39 2.83 -22.27
N LEU A 390 -8.19 3.43 -22.30
CA LEU A 390 -7.92 4.67 -21.58
C LEU A 390 -8.84 5.81 -22.05
N CYS A 391 -8.99 6.01 -23.36
CA CYS A 391 -9.90 7.00 -23.93
C CYS A 391 -11.34 6.75 -23.48
N ASN A 392 -11.81 5.51 -23.54
CA ASN A 392 -13.14 5.14 -23.06
C ASN A 392 -13.32 5.40 -21.56
N VAL A 393 -12.31 5.16 -20.72
CA VAL A 393 -12.35 5.50 -19.29
C VAL A 393 -12.49 7.02 -19.10
N ILE A 394 -11.72 7.82 -19.84
CA ILE A 394 -11.77 9.29 -19.77
C ILE A 394 -13.15 9.80 -20.20
N GLU A 395 -13.62 9.40 -21.37
CA GLU A 395 -14.91 9.83 -21.93
C GLU A 395 -16.08 9.38 -21.05
N THR A 396 -16.06 8.14 -20.54
CA THR A 396 -17.10 7.62 -19.64
C THR A 396 -17.11 8.36 -18.30
N THR A 397 -15.94 8.73 -17.78
CA THR A 397 -15.81 9.46 -16.52
C THR A 397 -16.37 10.87 -16.64
N ASN A 398 -16.16 11.50 -17.81
CA ASN A 398 -16.36 12.93 -18.04
C ASN A 398 -15.71 13.77 -16.92
N PRO A 399 -14.38 13.72 -16.78
CA PRO A 399 -13.68 14.38 -15.68
C PRO A 399 -13.67 15.89 -15.85
N ASP A 400 -13.25 16.58 -14.79
CA ASP A 400 -13.00 18.01 -14.77
C ASP A 400 -11.52 18.29 -15.08
N HIS A 401 -10.66 17.37 -14.63
CA HIS A 401 -9.22 17.46 -14.80
C HIS A 401 -8.62 16.11 -15.25
N VAL A 402 -7.72 16.17 -16.23
CA VAL A 402 -6.89 15.05 -16.66
C VAL A 402 -5.43 15.40 -16.46
N VAL A 403 -4.77 14.70 -15.55
CA VAL A 403 -3.32 14.77 -15.34
C VAL A 403 -2.65 13.73 -16.22
N GLN A 404 -1.93 14.21 -17.23
CA GLN A 404 -1.14 13.39 -18.13
C GLN A 404 0.33 13.44 -17.73
N LEU A 405 0.83 12.37 -17.11
CA LEU A 405 2.25 12.20 -16.87
C LEU A 405 2.94 11.82 -18.19
N VAL A 406 3.56 12.82 -18.82
CA VAL A 406 4.32 12.65 -20.05
C VAL A 406 5.62 11.93 -19.77
N ALA A 407 6.08 11.13 -20.73
CA ALA A 407 7.33 10.41 -20.63
C ALA A 407 8.41 11.06 -21.51
N ALA A 408 9.67 10.95 -21.08
CA ALA A 408 10.81 11.42 -21.86
C ALA A 408 10.98 10.68 -23.19
N THR A 409 10.50 9.42 -23.30
CA THR A 409 10.66 8.58 -24.49
C THR A 409 9.43 8.59 -25.39
N LYS A 410 9.64 8.70 -26.71
CA LYS A 410 8.57 8.70 -27.74
C LYS A 410 7.63 7.48 -27.63
N ASN A 411 8.16 6.31 -27.28
CA ASN A 411 7.37 5.09 -27.14
C ASN A 411 6.33 5.16 -26.01
N LYS A 412 6.51 6.06 -25.04
CA LYS A 412 5.60 6.28 -23.93
C LYS A 412 4.74 7.55 -24.09
N GLN A 413 4.74 8.18 -25.26
CA GLN A 413 3.84 9.28 -25.60
C GLN A 413 2.51 8.77 -26.14
N PHE A 414 1.42 9.46 -25.84
CA PHE A 414 0.07 9.16 -26.31
C PHE A 414 -0.77 10.43 -26.25
N ASN A 415 -1.87 10.48 -26.99
CA ASN A 415 -2.79 11.61 -26.97
C ASN A 415 -3.96 11.30 -26.04
N VAL A 416 -4.36 12.30 -25.26
CA VAL A 416 -5.61 12.28 -24.50
C VAL A 416 -6.73 12.80 -25.41
N PRO A 417 -7.98 12.28 -25.34
CA PRO A 417 -9.08 12.83 -26.12
C PRO A 417 -9.28 14.32 -25.82
N ILE A 418 -9.43 15.14 -26.87
CA ILE A 418 -9.55 16.61 -26.76
C ILE A 418 -11.02 17.06 -26.85
N GLY A 419 -11.93 16.17 -27.23
CA GLY A 419 -13.35 16.49 -27.48
C GLY A 419 -14.20 16.78 -26.23
N GLY A 420 -13.62 16.72 -25.03
CA GLY A 420 -14.34 16.99 -23.78
C GLY A 420 -14.04 18.35 -23.17
N SER A 421 -14.78 18.71 -22.12
CA SER A 421 -14.64 19.97 -21.38
C SER A 421 -13.59 19.92 -20.26
N TRP A 422 -12.75 18.88 -20.20
CA TRP A 422 -11.75 18.71 -19.14
C TRP A 422 -10.49 19.53 -19.39
N HIS A 423 -9.87 19.98 -18.30
CA HIS A 423 -8.57 20.63 -18.32
C HIS A 423 -7.46 19.58 -18.31
N ILE A 424 -6.52 19.68 -19.26
CA ILE A 424 -5.40 18.74 -19.38
C ILE A 424 -4.13 19.36 -18.78
N TYR A 425 -3.54 18.67 -17.81
CA TYR A 425 -2.27 19.02 -17.19
C TYR A 425 -1.19 18.07 -17.69
N ALA A 426 -0.32 18.54 -18.57
CA ALA A 426 0.85 17.78 -19.01
C ALA A 426 1.99 17.95 -17.99
N VAL A 427 2.29 16.87 -17.27
CA VAL A 427 3.25 16.89 -16.16
C VAL A 427 4.46 16.01 -16.50
N PRO A 428 5.71 16.48 -16.32
CA PRO A 428 6.90 15.67 -16.56
C PRO A 428 6.90 14.39 -15.72
N PRO A 429 7.57 13.31 -16.17
CA PRO A 429 7.61 12.08 -15.42
C PRO A 429 8.35 12.32 -14.10
N TRP A 430 8.10 11.46 -13.12
CA TRP A 430 8.90 11.51 -11.90
C TRP A 430 10.35 11.11 -12.22
N ASP A 431 11.27 12.06 -12.11
CA ASP A 431 12.70 11.80 -12.35
C ASP A 431 13.39 11.44 -11.03
N PRO A 432 13.93 10.22 -10.90
CA PRO A 432 14.69 9.83 -9.74
C PRO A 432 16.04 10.57 -9.63
N ILE A 433 16.15 11.58 -8.76
CA ILE A 433 17.46 12.14 -8.39
C ILE A 433 18.18 11.16 -7.44
N GLY A 434 19.40 10.72 -7.77
CA GLY A 434 20.28 9.93 -6.88
C GLY A 434 20.70 8.55 -7.39
N VAL A 435 21.47 7.82 -6.56
CA VAL A 435 22.01 6.48 -6.88
C VAL A 435 20.86 5.47 -6.97
N THR A 436 20.76 4.78 -8.11
CA THR A 436 19.69 3.81 -8.36
C THR A 436 19.97 2.51 -7.62
N GLN A 437 19.22 2.27 -6.53
CA GLN A 437 18.96 0.90 -6.08
C GLN A 437 18.26 0.15 -7.23
N PRO A 438 18.57 -1.14 -7.48
CA PRO A 438 17.91 -1.90 -8.54
C PRO A 438 16.40 -1.96 -8.29
N PRO A 439 15.58 -1.65 -9.30
CA PRO A 439 14.14 -1.61 -9.14
C PRO A 439 13.58 -3.01 -8.90
N ARG A 440 12.60 -3.12 -8.00
CA ARG A 440 11.79 -4.34 -7.88
C ARG A 440 10.89 -4.50 -9.10
N SER A 441 10.80 -5.72 -9.61
CA SER A 441 9.97 -6.02 -10.78
C SER A 441 8.48 -5.91 -10.45
N SER A 442 7.64 -5.66 -11.46
CA SER A 442 6.18 -5.71 -11.30
C SER A 442 5.66 -7.09 -10.87
N LYS A 443 6.42 -8.18 -11.07
CA LYS A 443 6.06 -9.50 -10.53
C LYS A 443 6.24 -9.52 -9.00
N GLU A 444 7.38 -9.05 -8.50
CA GLU A 444 7.65 -8.96 -7.06
C GLU A 444 6.66 -8.04 -6.34
N LEU A 445 6.37 -6.87 -6.90
CA LEU A 445 5.42 -5.94 -6.27
C LEU A 445 4.02 -6.54 -6.14
N ARG A 446 3.57 -7.38 -7.09
CA ARG A 446 2.30 -8.12 -6.98
C ARG A 446 2.34 -9.18 -5.89
N MET A 447 3.49 -9.80 -5.69
CA MET A 447 3.69 -10.77 -4.61
C MET A 447 3.62 -10.11 -3.24
N TYR A 448 4.29 -8.97 -3.07
CA TYR A 448 4.23 -8.20 -1.83
C TYR A 448 2.79 -7.80 -1.48
N ARG A 449 1.96 -7.52 -2.48
CA ARG A 449 0.53 -7.27 -2.30
C ARG A 449 -0.21 -8.47 -1.75
N PHE A 450 0.06 -9.66 -2.26
CA PHE A 450 -0.54 -10.88 -1.73
C PHE A 450 -0.05 -11.20 -0.32
N HIS A 451 1.23 -11.00 -0.01
CA HIS A 451 1.75 -11.17 1.36
C HIS A 451 1.07 -10.18 2.31
N SER A 452 1.01 -8.90 1.92
CA SER A 452 0.37 -7.85 2.72
C SER A 452 -1.12 -8.08 2.93
N TYR A 453 -1.81 -8.74 1.99
CA TYR A 453 -3.23 -9.06 2.09
C TYR A 453 -3.48 -10.32 2.93
N PHE A 454 -2.84 -11.44 2.60
CA PHE A 454 -3.11 -12.74 3.26
C PHE A 454 -2.39 -12.92 4.59
N LEU A 455 -1.20 -12.32 4.75
CA LEU A 455 -0.33 -12.50 5.91
C LEU A 455 -0.25 -11.25 6.79
N ALA A 456 -1.19 -10.32 6.64
CA ALA A 456 -1.26 -9.08 7.41
C ALA A 456 -1.20 -9.32 8.93
N GLN A 457 -1.86 -10.39 9.38
CA GLN A 457 -2.01 -10.78 10.79
C GLN A 457 -1.09 -11.94 11.19
N SER A 458 -0.30 -12.48 10.26
CA SER A 458 0.64 -13.58 10.52
C SER A 458 1.92 -13.02 11.14
N ARG A 459 2.06 -13.15 12.46
CA ARG A 459 3.26 -12.71 13.19
C ARG A 459 4.53 -13.30 12.57
N CYS A 460 5.57 -12.49 12.49
CA CYS A 460 6.88 -12.91 12.04
C CYS A 460 7.80 -13.09 13.25
N ASP A 461 7.90 -14.32 13.74
CA ASP A 461 8.70 -14.66 14.93
C ASP A 461 10.16 -15.03 14.58
N LEU A 462 10.63 -14.58 13.41
CA LEU A 462 12.01 -14.80 13.00
C LEU A 462 12.98 -14.06 13.92
N SER A 463 14.14 -14.65 14.16
CA SER A 463 15.19 -14.01 14.94
C SER A 463 15.62 -12.70 14.27
N ARG A 464 16.04 -11.71 15.07
CA ARG A 464 16.49 -10.42 14.52
C ARG A 464 17.63 -10.57 13.51
N ALA A 465 18.51 -11.54 13.70
CA ALA A 465 19.59 -11.84 12.74
C ALA A 465 19.06 -12.19 11.33
N LEU A 466 17.91 -12.84 11.24
CA LEU A 466 17.25 -13.15 9.96
C LEU A 466 16.55 -11.95 9.34
N LEU A 467 16.11 -10.98 10.16
CA LEU A 467 15.42 -9.77 9.71
C LEU A 467 16.38 -8.63 9.32
N GLN A 468 17.68 -8.76 9.60
CA GLN A 468 18.68 -7.78 9.21
C GLN A 468 18.96 -7.83 7.70
N ASN A 469 19.17 -6.65 7.12
CA ASN A 469 19.59 -6.45 5.73
C ASN A 469 18.63 -6.94 4.63
N LEU A 470 17.34 -7.12 4.92
CA LEU A 470 16.33 -7.54 3.93
C LEU A 470 16.22 -6.61 2.69
N GLN A 471 16.76 -5.39 2.78
CA GLN A 471 16.83 -4.45 1.67
C GLN A 471 17.85 -4.82 0.59
N VAL A 472 18.91 -5.58 0.91
CA VAL A 472 19.97 -5.92 -0.03
C VAL A 472 19.39 -6.87 -1.08
N LEU A 473 19.60 -6.53 -2.35
CA LEU A 473 18.80 -7.07 -3.43
C LEU A 473 19.14 -8.53 -3.69
N SER A 474 18.09 -9.32 -3.94
CA SER A 474 18.14 -10.74 -4.30
C SER A 474 18.24 -11.78 -3.17
N GLU A 475 18.01 -11.44 -1.91
CA GLU A 475 17.70 -12.49 -0.91
C GLU A 475 16.22 -12.89 -0.94
N LYS A 476 15.65 -13.13 -2.15
CA LYS A 476 14.37 -13.84 -2.38
C LYS A 476 14.35 -15.27 -1.81
N ASN A 477 15.28 -15.60 -0.92
CA ASN A 477 15.49 -16.94 -0.42
C ASN A 477 15.50 -16.96 1.12
N ARG A 478 15.89 -15.86 1.79
CA ARG A 478 16.11 -15.91 3.26
C ARG A 478 14.81 -16.02 4.05
N VAL A 479 13.78 -15.29 3.64
CA VAL A 479 12.47 -15.31 4.32
C VAL A 479 11.39 -15.95 3.46
N ASP A 480 11.65 -16.26 2.19
CA ASP A 480 10.64 -16.80 1.27
C ASP A 480 10.13 -18.19 1.70
N SER A 481 11.00 -19.02 2.29
CA SER A 481 10.58 -20.31 2.87
C SER A 481 9.72 -20.12 4.12
N ASP A 482 9.98 -19.09 4.93
CA ASP A 482 9.19 -18.78 6.11
C ASP A 482 7.85 -18.15 5.74
N ILE A 483 7.83 -17.28 4.73
CA ILE A 483 6.60 -16.76 4.11
C ILE A 483 5.75 -17.92 3.58
N TYR A 484 6.35 -18.88 2.88
CA TYR A 484 5.65 -20.09 2.44
C TYR A 484 5.04 -20.87 3.62
N ARG A 485 5.84 -21.11 4.68
CA ARG A 485 5.37 -21.78 5.89
C ARG A 485 4.21 -21.02 6.53
N ALA A 486 4.25 -19.69 6.54
CA ALA A 486 3.17 -18.85 7.03
C ALA A 486 1.88 -19.05 6.23
N TYR A 487 1.92 -19.13 4.89
CA TYR A 487 0.76 -19.52 4.08
C TYR A 487 0.24 -20.91 4.42
N ALA A 488 1.13 -21.89 4.61
CA ALA A 488 0.76 -23.26 4.94
C ALA A 488 0.08 -23.37 6.32
N GLN A 489 0.43 -22.47 7.25
CA GLN A 489 -0.16 -22.38 8.60
C GLN A 489 -1.50 -21.64 8.63
N LEU A 490 -1.88 -20.90 7.57
CA LEU A 490 -3.19 -20.28 7.51
C LEU A 490 -4.29 -21.34 7.55
N THR A 491 -5.27 -21.14 8.44
CA THR A 491 -6.43 -22.02 8.56
C THR A 491 -7.42 -21.72 7.43
N PRO A 492 -7.74 -22.70 6.56
CA PRO A 492 -8.71 -22.49 5.49
C PRO A 492 -10.15 -22.58 5.99
N PHE A 493 -11.05 -21.89 5.29
CA PHE A 493 -12.49 -22.11 5.41
C PHE A 493 -12.90 -23.31 4.58
N ALA A 494 -13.63 -24.26 5.19
CA ALA A 494 -14.26 -25.36 4.47
C ALA A 494 -15.61 -24.91 3.90
N VAL A 495 -15.79 -25.03 2.59
CA VAL A 495 -16.98 -24.59 1.86
C VAL A 495 -17.53 -25.75 1.04
N SER A 496 -18.82 -26.06 1.16
CA SER A 496 -19.45 -27.12 0.36
C SER A 496 -19.54 -26.71 -1.12
N PHE A 497 -19.36 -27.65 -2.03
CA PHE A 497 -19.60 -27.46 -3.47
C PHE A 497 -21.02 -26.98 -3.78
N ASP A 498 -21.97 -27.26 -2.88
CA ASP A 498 -23.38 -26.90 -3.05
C ASP A 498 -23.71 -25.46 -2.60
N GLN A 499 -22.77 -24.79 -1.91
CA GLN A 499 -22.97 -23.43 -1.41
C GLN A 499 -22.42 -22.34 -2.35
N VAL A 500 -21.59 -22.73 -3.32
CA VAL A 500 -20.89 -21.78 -4.19
C VAL A 500 -20.90 -22.26 -5.63
N ASP A 501 -21.09 -21.31 -6.53
CA ASP A 501 -20.86 -21.48 -7.95
C ASP A 501 -19.41 -21.15 -8.32
N ILE A 502 -18.93 -21.70 -9.43
CA ILE A 502 -17.62 -21.40 -9.99
C ILE A 502 -17.78 -20.75 -11.37
N SER A 503 -17.01 -19.69 -11.62
CA SER A 503 -16.84 -19.07 -12.94
C SER A 503 -15.35 -18.90 -13.25
N PHE A 504 -14.98 -18.83 -14.52
CA PHE A 504 -13.59 -18.59 -14.95
C PHE A 504 -13.47 -17.23 -15.65
N ALA A 505 -12.45 -16.45 -15.29
CA ALA A 505 -12.19 -15.17 -15.92
C ALA A 505 -11.43 -15.34 -17.24
N GLY A 506 -12.13 -15.17 -18.37
CA GLY A 506 -11.54 -15.10 -19.71
C GLY A 506 -10.99 -16.40 -20.29
N SER A 507 -11.13 -17.54 -19.59
CA SER A 507 -10.73 -18.87 -20.08
C SER A 507 -11.87 -19.87 -19.93
N SER A 508 -11.98 -20.80 -20.88
CA SER A 508 -12.84 -21.97 -20.75
C SER A 508 -12.00 -23.15 -20.25
N VAL A 509 -12.56 -23.93 -19.33
CA VAL A 509 -11.94 -25.15 -18.82
C VAL A 509 -12.78 -26.35 -19.25
N PRO A 510 -12.19 -27.38 -19.88
CA PRO A 510 -12.89 -28.61 -20.18
C PRO A 510 -13.47 -29.25 -18.91
N PRO A 511 -14.68 -29.83 -18.92
CA PRO A 511 -15.29 -30.43 -17.73
C PRO A 511 -14.40 -31.46 -17.02
N SER A 512 -13.62 -32.25 -17.78
CA SER A 512 -12.69 -33.25 -17.23
C SER A 512 -11.49 -32.65 -16.49
N GLN A 513 -11.15 -31.39 -16.74
CA GLN A 513 -10.02 -30.68 -16.13
C GLN A 513 -10.44 -29.70 -15.04
N LEU A 514 -11.74 -29.62 -14.77
CA LEU A 514 -12.32 -28.61 -13.90
C LEU A 514 -11.80 -28.68 -12.47
N LEU A 515 -11.79 -29.85 -11.85
CA LEU A 515 -11.29 -29.98 -10.47
C LEU A 515 -9.78 -29.69 -10.40
N PHE A 516 -9.02 -30.06 -11.44
CA PHE A 516 -7.58 -29.78 -11.51
C PHE A 516 -7.29 -28.28 -11.64
N SER A 517 -8.10 -27.53 -12.39
CA SER A 517 -7.90 -26.08 -12.58
C SER A 517 -8.26 -25.24 -11.35
N LEU A 518 -9.05 -25.79 -10.43
CA LEU A 518 -9.44 -25.12 -9.18
C LEU A 518 -8.32 -25.14 -8.14
N ASN A 519 -7.44 -26.13 -8.19
CA ASN A 519 -6.43 -26.28 -7.16
C ASN A 519 -5.33 -25.21 -7.27
N ALA A 520 -4.90 -24.66 -6.14
CA ALA A 520 -3.96 -23.55 -6.07
C ALA A 520 -4.36 -22.35 -6.97
N CYS A 521 -5.66 -22.06 -7.06
CA CYS A 521 -6.18 -20.97 -7.86
C CYS A 521 -6.48 -19.74 -6.99
N VAL A 522 -6.05 -18.55 -7.45
CA VAL A 522 -6.54 -17.27 -6.91
C VAL A 522 -7.96 -17.04 -7.43
N VAL A 523 -8.87 -16.74 -6.51
CA VAL A 523 -10.29 -16.52 -6.81
C VAL A 523 -10.79 -15.18 -6.32
N GLY A 524 -11.64 -14.53 -7.11
CA GLY A 524 -12.49 -13.44 -6.63
C GLY A 524 -13.64 -14.01 -5.82
N LEU A 525 -13.87 -13.46 -4.63
CA LEU A 525 -14.95 -13.85 -3.74
C LEU A 525 -16.16 -12.94 -4.03
N CYS A 526 -17.14 -13.45 -4.76
CA CYS A 526 -18.23 -12.65 -5.31
C CYS A 526 -19.58 -12.97 -4.66
N VAL A 527 -20.45 -11.95 -4.65
CA VAL A 527 -21.84 -12.06 -4.20
C VAL A 527 -22.75 -11.89 -5.41
N ASN A 528 -23.31 -13.01 -5.87
CA ASN A 528 -24.28 -13.08 -6.95
C ASN A 528 -25.72 -13.03 -6.41
N PRO A 529 -26.48 -11.94 -6.63
CA PRO A 529 -27.88 -11.84 -6.19
C PRO A 529 -28.81 -12.83 -6.90
N GLU A 530 -28.43 -13.30 -8.09
CA GLU A 530 -29.22 -14.24 -8.91
C GLU A 530 -28.86 -15.70 -8.60
N HIS A 531 -28.04 -15.95 -7.56
CA HIS A 531 -27.70 -17.30 -7.16
C HIS A 531 -28.97 -18.02 -6.65
N ILE A 532 -29.28 -19.14 -7.31
CA ILE A 532 -30.36 -20.04 -6.89
C ILE A 532 -29.73 -21.16 -6.07
N PRO A 533 -29.95 -21.21 -4.74
CA PRO A 533 -29.49 -22.31 -3.90
C PRO A 533 -30.16 -23.60 -4.31
N PHE A 534 -29.54 -24.72 -3.96
CA PHE A 534 -30.14 -26.02 -4.20
C PHE A 534 -31.23 -26.34 -3.18
N GLU A 535 -32.31 -26.96 -3.64
CA GLU A 535 -33.40 -27.39 -2.78
C GLU A 535 -32.93 -28.53 -1.86
N GLN A 536 -33.46 -28.59 -0.64
CA GLN A 536 -33.00 -29.57 0.38
C GLN A 536 -33.20 -31.03 -0.07
N ASN A 537 -34.17 -31.31 -0.93
CA ASN A 537 -34.44 -32.65 -1.46
C ASN A 537 -33.43 -33.11 -2.52
N ASP A 538 -32.64 -32.18 -3.10
CA ASP A 538 -31.63 -32.48 -4.12
C ASP A 538 -30.26 -32.86 -3.53
N LEU A 539 -30.07 -32.75 -2.21
CA LEU A 539 -28.76 -32.86 -1.56
C LEU A 539 -28.25 -34.31 -1.45
N GLU A 540 -29.13 -35.31 -1.43
CA GLU A 540 -28.75 -36.71 -1.18
C GLU A 540 -28.19 -37.46 -2.40
N LEU A 541 -28.28 -36.89 -3.61
CA LEU A 541 -27.93 -37.58 -4.88
C LEU A 541 -26.82 -36.91 -5.70
N ARG A 542 -26.12 -35.91 -5.14
CA ARG A 542 -25.20 -35.09 -5.93
C ARG A 542 -23.77 -35.60 -5.91
N GLU A 543 -23.35 -36.13 -7.06
CA GLU A 543 -21.97 -36.47 -7.36
C GLU A 543 -21.34 -35.45 -8.33
N GLY A 544 -20.01 -35.37 -8.33
CA GLY A 544 -19.26 -34.57 -9.30
C GLY A 544 -18.85 -33.16 -8.83
N PRO A 545 -18.48 -32.28 -9.77
CA PRO A 545 -17.93 -30.95 -9.46
C PRO A 545 -18.97 -29.94 -8.95
N PRO A 546 -18.55 -28.79 -8.41
CA PRO A 546 -19.45 -27.67 -8.13
C PRO A 546 -20.10 -27.12 -9.42
N ARG A 547 -21.22 -26.41 -9.27
CA ARG A 547 -21.96 -25.84 -10.41
C ARG A 547 -21.14 -24.76 -11.10
N ILE A 548 -21.06 -24.85 -12.43
CA ILE A 548 -20.29 -23.92 -13.27
C ILE A 548 -21.21 -22.91 -13.92
N VAL A 549 -20.85 -21.64 -13.78
CA VAL A 549 -21.48 -20.53 -14.48
C VAL A 549 -20.66 -20.26 -15.74
N LEU A 550 -21.26 -20.55 -16.90
CA LEU A 550 -20.58 -20.47 -18.19
C LEU A 550 -20.53 -19.04 -18.76
N GLN A 551 -21.46 -18.18 -18.34
CA GLN A 551 -21.53 -16.79 -18.80
C GLN A 551 -20.90 -15.86 -17.76
N PRO A 552 -20.05 -14.90 -18.17
CA PRO A 552 -19.48 -13.92 -17.24
C PRO A 552 -20.57 -13.16 -16.49
N VAL A 553 -20.61 -13.31 -15.16
CA VAL A 553 -21.57 -12.60 -14.31
C VAL A 553 -20.94 -11.31 -13.81
N HIS A 554 -21.64 -10.19 -13.98
CA HIS A 554 -21.17 -8.88 -13.53
C HIS A 554 -21.62 -8.60 -12.10
N VAL A 555 -20.86 -9.10 -11.13
CA VAL A 555 -21.23 -9.06 -9.71
C VAL A 555 -20.16 -8.45 -8.81
N PRO A 556 -20.55 -7.83 -7.67
CA PRO A 556 -19.60 -7.30 -6.71
C PRO A 556 -18.66 -8.38 -6.16
N CYS A 557 -17.38 -8.05 -6.11
CA CYS A 557 -16.35 -8.81 -5.42
C CYS A 557 -16.07 -8.16 -4.05
N VAL A 558 -16.07 -8.98 -3.00
CA VAL A 558 -15.79 -8.54 -1.61
C VAL A 558 -14.33 -8.70 -1.22
N GLY A 559 -13.54 -9.41 -2.03
CA GLY A 559 -12.10 -9.57 -1.86
C GLY A 559 -11.58 -10.80 -2.60
N VAL A 560 -10.34 -11.17 -2.32
CA VAL A 560 -9.65 -12.29 -2.99
C VAL A 560 -9.46 -13.44 -2.02
N GLY A 561 -9.45 -14.67 -2.54
CA GLY A 561 -9.11 -15.89 -1.82
C GLY A 561 -8.17 -16.80 -2.62
N ILE A 562 -7.65 -17.84 -1.97
CA ILE A 562 -6.89 -18.92 -2.61
C ILE A 562 -7.63 -20.22 -2.34
N ILE A 563 -8.00 -20.97 -3.37
CA ILE A 563 -8.41 -22.37 -3.21
C ILE A 563 -7.14 -23.16 -2.93
N ARG A 564 -6.92 -23.49 -1.66
CA ARG A 564 -5.73 -24.21 -1.18
C ARG A 564 -5.77 -25.68 -1.55
N ALA A 565 -6.95 -26.27 -1.41
CA ALA A 565 -7.19 -27.68 -1.63
C ALA A 565 -8.67 -27.93 -1.84
N MET A 566 -9.00 -29.16 -2.23
CA MET A 566 -10.36 -29.64 -2.35
C MET A 566 -10.44 -31.11 -2.00
N ASP A 567 -11.57 -31.52 -1.43
CA ASP A 567 -11.93 -32.91 -1.20
C ASP A 567 -13.12 -33.25 -2.10
N ALA A 568 -12.85 -33.94 -3.20
CA ALA A 568 -13.89 -34.34 -4.16
C ALA A 568 -14.86 -35.39 -3.58
N LYS A 569 -14.42 -36.20 -2.61
CA LYS A 569 -15.28 -37.22 -1.97
C LYS A 569 -16.25 -36.56 -1.00
N LYS A 570 -15.75 -35.62 -0.19
CA LYS A 570 -16.58 -34.83 0.73
C LYS A 570 -17.27 -33.64 0.06
N ARG A 571 -16.98 -33.37 -1.22
CA ARG A 571 -17.46 -32.21 -1.99
C ARG A 571 -17.21 -30.88 -1.27
N GLN A 572 -15.97 -30.67 -0.84
CA GLN A 572 -15.56 -29.49 -0.09
C GLN A 572 -14.37 -28.77 -0.73
N LEU A 573 -14.42 -27.44 -0.73
CA LEU A 573 -13.31 -26.55 -1.04
C LEU A 573 -12.69 -26.02 0.25
N PHE A 574 -11.37 -25.89 0.28
CA PHE A 574 -10.62 -25.26 1.37
C PHE A 574 -10.06 -23.93 0.88
N ILE A 575 -10.60 -22.82 1.37
CA ILE A 575 -10.32 -21.48 0.85
C ILE A 575 -9.58 -20.64 1.91
N LEU A 576 -8.44 -20.06 1.55
CA LEU A 576 -7.74 -19.06 2.35
C LEU A 576 -8.29 -17.67 2.03
N SER A 577 -8.62 -16.90 3.05
CA SER A 577 -8.98 -15.48 2.93
C SER A 577 -8.77 -14.75 4.26
N PRO A 578 -8.28 -13.50 4.27
CA PRO A 578 -8.21 -12.69 5.48
C PRO A 578 -9.56 -12.05 5.83
N LEU A 579 -10.61 -12.24 5.01
CA LEU A 579 -11.91 -11.61 5.24
C LEU A 579 -12.63 -12.22 6.46
N PRO A 580 -13.35 -11.41 7.25
CA PRO A 580 -14.16 -11.91 8.35
C PRO A 580 -15.22 -12.91 7.90
N LEU A 581 -15.54 -13.89 8.76
CA LEU A 581 -16.56 -14.90 8.48
C LEU A 581 -17.94 -14.27 8.16
N SER A 582 -18.29 -13.14 8.78
CA SER A 582 -19.52 -12.40 8.50
C SER A 582 -19.61 -11.90 7.05
N VAL A 583 -18.47 -11.59 6.43
CA VAL A 583 -18.38 -11.23 5.01
C VAL A 583 -18.44 -12.48 4.14
N LEU A 584 -17.65 -13.50 4.49
CA LEU A 584 -17.53 -14.74 3.71
C LEU A 584 -18.83 -15.54 3.61
N LYS A 585 -19.68 -15.51 4.64
CA LYS A 585 -21.03 -16.14 4.61
C LYS A 585 -21.93 -15.64 3.48
N ARG A 586 -21.63 -14.48 2.89
CA ARG A 586 -22.40 -13.91 1.77
C ARG A 586 -21.88 -14.33 0.40
N VAL A 587 -20.69 -14.94 0.34
CA VAL A 587 -20.04 -15.34 -0.91
C VAL A 587 -20.73 -16.60 -1.42
N ASN A 588 -21.19 -16.53 -2.67
CA ASN A 588 -21.90 -17.64 -3.35
C ASN A 588 -21.39 -17.87 -4.78
N LEU A 589 -20.39 -17.09 -5.23
CA LEU A 589 -19.71 -17.27 -6.51
C LEU A 589 -18.20 -17.08 -6.32
N LEU A 590 -17.41 -18.03 -6.80
CA LEU A 590 -15.96 -17.93 -6.90
C LEU A 590 -15.58 -17.71 -8.37
N VAL A 591 -14.88 -16.61 -8.64
CA VAL A 591 -14.38 -16.30 -9.99
C VAL A 591 -12.90 -16.65 -10.05
N CYS A 592 -12.56 -17.77 -10.70
CA CYS A 592 -11.21 -18.26 -10.89
C CYS A 592 -10.41 -17.36 -11.83
N SER A 593 -9.22 -16.98 -11.39
CA SER A 593 -8.28 -16.15 -12.16
C SER A 593 -7.29 -17.00 -12.96
N SER A 594 -6.59 -16.35 -13.88
CA SER A 594 -5.37 -16.90 -14.51
C SER A 594 -4.08 -16.35 -13.88
N ILE A 595 -4.17 -15.80 -12.66
CA ILE A 595 -3.01 -15.25 -11.95
C ILE A 595 -2.25 -16.42 -11.31
N SER A 596 -1.01 -16.64 -11.74
CA SER A 596 -0.16 -17.73 -11.24
C SER A 596 0.27 -17.51 -9.78
N LEU A 597 0.19 -18.58 -8.99
CA LEU A 597 0.68 -18.67 -7.60
C LEU A 597 2.07 -19.31 -7.50
N ASP A 598 2.76 -19.57 -8.62
CA ASP A 598 3.99 -20.37 -8.66
C ASP A 598 5.04 -19.87 -7.65
N SER A 599 5.18 -18.55 -7.48
CA SER A 599 6.12 -17.99 -6.51
C SER A 599 5.64 -17.99 -5.06
N ILE A 600 4.35 -18.16 -4.77
CA ILE A 600 3.82 -18.33 -3.40
C ILE A 600 3.97 -19.79 -2.96
N MET A 601 3.86 -20.75 -3.88
CA MET A 601 3.76 -22.18 -3.55
C MET A 601 5.05 -22.98 -3.78
N LEU A 602 6.01 -22.49 -4.58
CA LEU A 602 7.22 -23.24 -4.96
C LEU A 602 8.51 -22.84 -4.22
N SER A 603 8.45 -21.91 -3.25
CA SER A 603 9.65 -21.42 -2.53
C SER A 603 10.08 -22.29 -1.33
N ALA A 604 9.47 -23.46 -1.13
CA ALA A 604 9.86 -24.37 -0.05
C ALA A 604 11.23 -25.01 -0.35
N HIS A 605 12.24 -24.66 0.46
CA HIS A 605 13.56 -25.30 0.40
C HIS A 605 13.57 -26.74 0.95
N GLU A 606 12.47 -27.22 1.53
CA GLU A 606 12.28 -28.63 1.91
C GLU A 606 11.27 -29.31 0.96
N PRO A 607 11.72 -30.18 0.05
CA PRO A 607 10.89 -30.79 -0.99
C PRO A 607 10.06 -31.99 -0.50
N VAL A 608 9.87 -32.16 0.80
CA VAL A 608 9.21 -33.37 1.33
C VAL A 608 7.69 -33.24 1.18
N GLN A 609 7.18 -33.75 0.06
CA GLN A 609 5.75 -34.01 -0.23
C GLN A 609 4.83 -32.77 -0.39
N ALA A 610 5.34 -31.61 -0.82
CA ALA A 610 4.46 -30.52 -1.22
C ALA A 610 3.81 -30.83 -2.59
N PRO A 611 2.47 -30.94 -2.68
CA PRO A 611 1.82 -31.04 -4.00
C PRO A 611 2.20 -29.79 -4.82
N TYR A 612 2.40 -29.96 -6.13
CA TYR A 612 2.81 -28.93 -7.11
C TYR A 612 4.29 -28.58 -7.18
N VAL A 613 5.15 -29.05 -6.26
CA VAL A 613 6.60 -28.85 -6.37
C VAL A 613 7.20 -29.99 -7.19
N VAL A 614 7.68 -29.68 -8.39
CA VAL A 614 8.47 -30.61 -9.21
C VAL A 614 9.94 -30.22 -9.08
N THR A 615 10.71 -30.99 -8.32
CA THR A 615 12.17 -30.94 -8.34
C THR A 615 12.67 -31.66 -9.61
N ASP A 616 13.61 -31.05 -10.34
CA ASP A 616 14.30 -31.64 -11.51
C ASP A 616 13.57 -31.67 -12.87
N VAL A 617 12.93 -30.56 -13.28
CA VAL A 617 12.54 -30.38 -14.70
C VAL A 617 12.98 -29.02 -15.22
N ILE A 618 13.60 -29.02 -16.41
CA ILE A 618 13.95 -27.80 -17.16
C ILE A 618 12.66 -27.02 -17.40
N SER A 619 12.53 -25.85 -16.78
CA SER A 619 11.41 -24.94 -16.94
C SER A 619 11.33 -24.46 -18.39
N SER A 620 10.64 -25.21 -19.24
CA SER A 620 10.28 -24.78 -20.58
C SER A 620 8.77 -24.57 -20.64
N GLU A 621 8.36 -23.39 -21.08
CA GLU A 621 6.96 -23.08 -21.37
C GLU A 621 6.44 -24.07 -22.43
N GLY A 622 5.47 -24.91 -22.08
CA GLY A 622 4.85 -25.85 -23.03
C GLY A 622 4.50 -27.24 -22.50
N THR A 623 4.79 -27.58 -21.25
CA THR A 623 4.43 -28.89 -20.66
C THR A 623 2.96 -28.96 -20.22
N GLY A 624 2.06 -28.92 -21.21
CA GLY A 624 0.78 -29.67 -21.28
C GLY A 624 -0.33 -29.50 -20.23
N SER A 625 -0.12 -28.84 -19.09
CA SER A 625 -1.14 -28.68 -18.03
C SER A 625 -1.54 -27.23 -17.75
N GLY A 626 -0.89 -26.27 -18.40
CA GLY A 626 -1.27 -24.86 -18.33
C GLY A 626 -2.33 -24.47 -19.36
N VAL A 627 -3.15 -23.46 -19.03
CA VAL A 627 -4.08 -22.83 -19.98
C VAL A 627 -3.28 -22.34 -21.20
N MET A 628 -3.70 -22.76 -22.40
CA MET A 628 -3.06 -22.36 -23.65
C MET A 628 -3.17 -20.84 -23.84
N GLN A 629 -2.06 -20.12 -23.65
CA GLN A 629 -2.01 -18.68 -23.86
C GLN A 629 -1.67 -18.37 -25.33
N SER A 630 -2.52 -17.59 -26.03
CA SER A 630 -2.21 -17.17 -27.38
C SER A 630 -1.05 -16.17 -27.38
N ARG A 631 0.05 -16.52 -28.05
CA ARG A 631 1.21 -15.63 -28.20
C ARG A 631 1.04 -14.75 -29.42
N ASN A 632 0.44 -13.58 -29.23
CA ASN A 632 0.19 -12.63 -30.33
C ASN A 632 1.46 -11.87 -30.79
N ASN A 633 2.62 -12.11 -30.18
CA ASN A 633 3.88 -11.40 -30.47
C ASN A 633 4.89 -12.20 -31.33
N LEU A 634 4.56 -13.42 -31.75
CA LEU A 634 5.37 -14.13 -32.74
C LEU A 634 5.01 -13.60 -34.13
N LYS A 635 5.91 -12.81 -34.73
CA LYS A 635 5.85 -12.52 -36.17
C LYS A 635 6.00 -13.86 -36.91
N ARG A 636 4.88 -14.44 -37.34
CA ARG A 636 4.90 -15.55 -38.28
C ARG A 636 5.57 -15.05 -39.55
N LYS A 637 6.71 -15.66 -39.91
CA LYS A 637 7.36 -15.45 -41.20
C LYS A 637 6.28 -15.73 -42.25
N ARG A 638 5.95 -14.74 -43.09
CA ARG A 638 5.17 -15.00 -44.29
C ARG A 638 6.11 -15.76 -45.21
N ASP A 639 5.91 -17.06 -45.35
CA ASP A 639 6.55 -17.81 -46.41
C ASP A 639 5.98 -17.26 -47.72
N GLY A 640 6.87 -16.61 -48.49
CA GLY A 640 6.56 -16.09 -49.82
C GLY A 640 6.37 -17.24 -50.79
N LYS A 641 5.41 -17.08 -51.69
CA LYS A 641 5.38 -17.79 -52.97
C LYS A 641 6.41 -17.20 -53.92
#